data_AF-A0A926HJU8-F1
#
_entry.id   AF-A0A926HJU8-F1
#
_cell.length_a   1.000
_cell.length_b   1.000
_cell.length_c   1.000
_cell.angle_alpha   90.00
_cell.angle_beta   90.00
_cell.angle_gamma   90.00
#
_symmetry.space_group_name_H-M   'P 1'
#
loop_
_entity.id
_entity.type
_entity.pdbx_description
1 polymer ?
#
loop_
_entity_poly.entity_id
_entity_poly.type
_entity_poly.pdbx_seq_one_letter_code
_entity_poly.pdbx_strand_id
1 'polypeptide(L)'
;MPASSITTFLNIKFGHKRELEKLLKEVGNPIKEANPHLQFSPATHFARLVILPGINEPVCYPGQEPSEPDDKAETRHYRLMLNAVFDGDDRQFVQTMIDLSPGLDQIFGYCEGYSGAAGLYDYLTNRKHLRQSQIFYDTFYGETVESINGKADQRIKMQNIFDENPLDIALQKILQLSPINTPYVTDDTGSARQNLILTGLVAIILLGATGVILWSITPLLAIAFGVIVAGVVLWVVNIAAIQGLKPSAYGAVEDEIAEHDELLNSPTEYYPVSMLTGREDVVVQNQFNLYLTFKGGWIERHLRLFLMIVLMYVLGKSTQIWRTPGSLGGLTTVHFGHWIVIDGGRRLFFITNYDGSWETYIADFVNKIYKLLDVQLINFIGFSGEGTRNIAAFRRWLRRVQIQSDVFYSGYPLLTVRNTVLDRQIDANFPKSTDSHDPKVKDWLKLLGSPQFNQPGKEPAKDPRISLQPRLTKADWHDIQAFIVYGYGNFAYGRYLFLNIHDAEKAKIWLASVIPLITNVAQWDENEAHHALTYAVNIALTNPALEKLSVEDETLKTFSREFREGIAPEPKGREDNKDLLHPRSIILGDTGSSAPWNWRVGNPADRGTDREIHILLLFSAVNDEIVDNLLKNAALASIFNGSAGVSLVFTEQGWMPMQTGREAFGFHDGISNPWVEGTRYNIRHRDGSRGEPLKIGEKQIIKEDKDGSQRVIGLDYDPVVRTGEFILGYPNEYGQLPLTPLVWNDTSSLLKPFATDDAPASLNGVKDLGRNGSYLVYRKLHQDVEGFWGYMTSQAKQNPDGTPDTQDAVKLAAKMVGRWPSGVPLTLSPEHDDYERAKEAGYNNSLLNNFHYRMKDELNDDQGLRCPFGSHLRRGNPRDSLVDDNRAESHHNSNLHRIMRRAVAFGKLPDHQLDPDYFQNHGAPLTITYALSDQYPADPDGVGIHFFGINSNIQQQFEFIQQAWDNNARFNGMYDNKDPLTGDNVQPLSEAVRLRANAKFAEQGVDQVRLQTSTMTIPEEPIRRRLHEIPRFVNVKGGAYLFIPSIAALKYFAQLPPKPPQV
;
A
#
# COMPACT_ATOMS: atom_id res chain seq x y z
N MET A 1 0.20 4.42 35.26
CA MET A 1 0.32 5.89 35.11
C MET A 1 0.16 6.21 33.63
N PRO A 2 -0.10 7.45 33.17
CA PRO A 2 0.05 7.76 31.75
C PRO A 2 1.50 7.50 31.30
N ALA A 3 1.69 7.18 30.02
CA ALA A 3 3.02 6.92 29.46
C ALA A 3 3.93 8.16 29.58
N SER A 4 5.15 7.93 30.05
CA SER A 4 6.23 8.91 30.13
C SER A 4 7.04 8.89 28.82
N SER A 5 7.77 9.97 28.54
CA SER A 5 8.71 9.99 27.41
C SER A 5 9.97 10.78 27.70
N ILE A 6 11.13 10.24 27.29
CA ILE A 6 12.40 10.95 27.21
C ILE A 6 12.72 11.17 25.73
N THR A 7 13.04 12.41 25.36
CA THR A 7 13.73 12.69 24.10
C THR A 7 14.96 13.55 24.38
N THR A 8 16.14 13.06 24.00
CA THR A 8 17.41 13.68 24.37
C THR A 8 18.41 13.68 23.21
N PHE A 9 19.18 14.76 23.09
CA PHE A 9 20.11 15.00 21.99
C PHE A 9 21.53 15.14 22.54
N LEU A 10 22.39 14.19 22.17
CA LEU A 10 23.74 14.02 22.67
C LEU A 10 24.71 14.32 21.53
N ASN A 11 25.71 15.17 21.75
CA ASN A 11 26.75 15.39 20.74
C ASN A 11 27.59 14.12 20.60
N ILE A 12 27.86 13.68 19.38
CA ILE A 12 28.81 12.60 19.10
C ILE A 12 30.22 13.22 19.09
N LYS A 13 31.18 12.54 19.73
CA LYS A 13 32.58 12.93 19.74
C LYS A 13 33.09 13.04 18.30
N PHE A 14 33.86 14.09 18.02
CA PHE A 14 34.44 14.36 16.71
C PHE A 14 35.20 13.12 16.16
N GLY A 15 35.02 12.81 14.88
CA GLY A 15 35.57 11.62 14.22
C GLY A 15 34.76 10.32 14.38
N HIS A 16 34.01 10.12 15.47
CA HIS A 16 33.45 8.81 15.84
C HIS A 16 32.08 8.43 15.24
N LYS A 17 31.64 9.15 14.19
CA LYS A 17 30.32 8.94 13.57
C LYS A 17 30.20 7.55 12.94
N ARG A 18 31.24 7.08 12.24
CA ARG A 18 31.24 5.84 11.46
C ARG A 18 31.20 4.59 12.33
N GLU A 19 31.92 4.59 13.44
CA GLU A 19 31.98 3.50 14.40
C GLU A 19 30.64 3.36 15.13
N LEU A 20 30.03 4.49 15.52
CA LEU A 20 28.69 4.48 16.08
C LEU A 20 27.64 4.03 15.05
N GLU A 21 27.68 4.50 13.80
CA GLU A 21 26.80 4.03 12.72
C GLU A 21 26.91 2.52 12.51
N LYS A 22 28.13 1.97 12.52
CA LYS A 22 28.36 0.53 12.40
C LYS A 22 27.76 -0.23 13.59
N LEU A 23 28.03 0.22 14.82
CA LEU A 23 27.47 -0.37 16.03
C LEU A 23 25.94 -0.33 16.03
N LEU A 24 25.34 0.82 15.72
CA LEU A 24 23.87 0.95 15.67
C LEU A 24 23.26 0.12 14.53
N LYS A 25 23.96 -0.09 13.40
CA LYS A 25 23.53 -1.04 12.36
C LYS A 25 23.56 -2.50 12.82
N GLU A 26 24.43 -2.85 13.75
CA GLU A 26 24.47 -4.18 14.39
C GLU A 26 23.43 -4.34 15.50
N VAL A 27 23.11 -3.26 16.22
CA VAL A 27 22.05 -3.19 17.26
C VAL A 27 20.65 -3.19 16.65
N GLY A 28 20.39 -2.30 15.69
CA GLY A 28 19.10 -2.16 15.01
C GLY A 28 18.87 -3.17 13.89
N ASN A 29 19.52 -4.34 13.94
CA ASN A 29 19.26 -5.42 13.00
C ASN A 29 18.14 -6.33 13.55
N PRO A 30 16.91 -6.28 13.00
CA PRO A 30 15.76 -7.00 13.54
C PRO A 30 15.87 -8.54 13.41
N ILE A 31 16.89 -9.04 12.70
CA ILE A 31 17.12 -10.48 12.47
C ILE A 31 18.12 -11.07 13.49
N LYS A 32 18.93 -10.23 14.15
CA LYS A 32 19.88 -10.67 15.18
C LYS A 32 19.20 -10.84 16.54
N GLU A 33 19.63 -11.86 17.28
CA GLU A 33 19.20 -12.12 18.66
C GLU A 33 19.55 -10.97 19.61
N ALA A 34 18.88 -10.97 20.77
CA ALA A 34 19.04 -10.07 21.92
C ALA A 34 20.42 -9.40 21.95
N ASN A 35 20.48 -8.16 21.45
CA ASN A 35 21.76 -7.50 21.27
C ASN A 35 22.32 -7.08 22.64
N PRO A 36 23.52 -7.53 23.04
CA PRO A 36 24.06 -7.24 24.37
C PRO A 36 24.43 -5.76 24.57
N HIS A 37 24.47 -4.96 23.50
CA HIS A 37 24.77 -3.53 23.56
C HIS A 37 23.55 -2.67 23.92
N LEU A 38 22.32 -3.12 23.65
CA LEU A 38 21.11 -2.36 23.98
C LEU A 38 19.87 -3.25 24.05
N GLN A 39 19.23 -3.27 25.22
CA GLN A 39 17.91 -3.84 25.47
C GLN A 39 17.04 -2.79 26.17
N PHE A 40 15.80 -2.65 25.71
CA PHE A 40 14.83 -1.75 26.33
C PHE A 40 14.04 -2.48 27.42
N SER A 41 13.59 -1.74 28.44
CA SER A 41 12.76 -2.28 29.51
C SER A 41 11.46 -2.89 28.94
N PRO A 42 10.92 -3.99 29.50
CA PRO A 42 9.58 -4.49 29.15
C PRO A 42 8.45 -3.46 29.33
N ALA A 43 8.69 -2.40 30.10
CA ALA A 43 7.82 -1.23 30.26
C ALA A 43 7.87 -0.22 29.09
N THR A 44 8.63 -0.50 28.02
CA THR A 44 8.85 0.43 26.91
C THR A 44 7.80 0.21 25.82
N HIS A 45 6.98 1.21 25.52
CA HIS A 45 6.07 1.15 24.35
C HIS A 45 6.88 1.21 23.06
N PHE A 46 7.76 2.22 22.96
CA PHE A 46 8.59 2.46 21.79
C PHE A 46 9.92 3.08 22.19
N ALA A 47 10.98 2.76 21.44
CA ALA A 47 12.22 3.50 21.52
C ALA A 47 12.95 3.53 20.18
N ARG A 48 13.77 4.57 19.95
CA ARG A 48 14.58 4.71 18.74
C ARG A 48 15.87 5.47 19.01
N LEU A 49 16.92 5.09 18.28
CA LEU A 49 18.17 5.85 18.16
C LEU A 49 18.30 6.37 16.73
N VAL A 50 18.61 7.65 16.58
CA VAL A 50 18.78 8.33 15.28
C VAL A 50 20.04 9.19 15.32
N ILE A 51 20.93 9.02 14.35
CA ILE A 51 22.04 9.95 14.12
C ILE A 51 21.56 11.14 13.28
N LEU A 52 21.82 12.35 13.78
CA LEU A 52 21.39 13.63 13.22
C LEU A 52 22.59 14.55 12.97
N PRO A 53 22.50 15.49 12.01
CA PRO A 53 23.48 16.57 11.86
C PRO A 53 23.61 17.42 13.14
N GLY A 54 24.79 18.03 13.33
CA GLY A 54 25.05 19.01 14.38
C GLY A 54 24.13 20.23 14.30
N ILE A 55 24.10 21.03 15.37
CA ILE A 55 23.19 22.18 15.49
C ILE A 55 23.41 23.21 14.35
N ASN A 56 24.67 23.50 14.05
CA ASN A 56 25.08 24.50 13.07
C ASN A 56 25.35 23.93 11.68
N GLU A 57 25.40 22.60 11.52
CA GLU A 57 25.63 21.96 10.23
C GLU A 57 24.49 22.29 9.24
N PRO A 58 24.79 22.41 7.93
CA PRO A 58 23.76 22.49 6.90
C PRO A 58 22.89 21.22 6.93
N VAL A 59 21.69 21.32 6.38
CA VAL A 59 20.80 20.15 6.31
C VAL A 59 21.25 19.29 5.13
N CYS A 60 22.05 18.26 5.40
CA CYS A 60 22.29 17.22 4.41
C CYS A 60 21.03 16.36 4.29
N TYR A 61 20.21 16.65 3.29
CA TYR A 61 19.09 15.78 2.93
C TYR A 61 19.68 14.48 2.38
N PRO A 62 19.16 13.28 2.73
CA PRO A 62 19.80 12.05 2.30
C PRO A 62 19.70 11.93 0.77
N GLY A 63 20.76 11.44 0.12
CA GLY A 63 20.96 11.60 -1.33
C GLY A 63 21.84 12.81 -1.70
N GLN A 64 22.06 13.77 -0.80
CA GLN A 64 23.12 14.79 -0.90
C GLN A 64 24.44 14.37 -0.21
N GLU A 65 24.76 13.07 -0.15
CA GLU A 65 26.18 12.73 -0.07
C GLU A 65 26.77 13.06 -1.44
N PRO A 66 27.61 14.10 -1.57
CA PRO A 66 28.20 14.39 -2.86
C PRO A 66 29.21 13.27 -3.17
N SER A 67 29.77 13.29 -4.36
CA SER A 67 31.11 12.73 -4.60
C SER A 67 32.20 13.54 -3.88
N GLU A 68 31.97 13.90 -2.61
CA GLU A 68 32.98 14.47 -1.72
C GLU A 68 33.90 13.34 -1.25
N PRO A 69 35.23 13.46 -1.41
CA PRO A 69 36.17 12.44 -0.93
C PRO A 69 36.04 12.26 0.59
N ASP A 70 36.34 11.04 1.04
CA ASP A 70 36.14 10.53 2.42
C ASP A 70 36.51 11.51 3.54
N ASP A 71 37.58 12.28 3.34
CA ASP A 71 38.18 13.22 4.30
C ASP A 71 37.19 14.25 4.88
N LYS A 72 36.11 14.62 4.17
CA LYS A 72 35.16 15.64 4.66
C LYS A 72 34.09 15.09 5.63
N ALA A 73 33.71 13.82 5.53
CA ALA A 73 32.68 13.24 6.39
C ALA A 73 33.08 13.23 7.87
N GLU A 74 34.39 13.19 8.14
CA GLU A 74 34.97 13.19 9.49
C GLU A 74 35.11 14.61 10.08
N THR A 75 34.85 15.65 9.29
CA THR A 75 34.98 17.07 9.72
C THR A 75 33.69 17.72 10.23
N ARG A 76 32.53 17.07 10.08
CA ARG A 76 31.22 17.58 10.52
C ARG A 76 30.87 17.12 11.93
N HIS A 77 30.14 17.94 12.67
CA HIS A 77 29.57 17.56 13.96
C HIS A 77 28.27 16.77 13.79
N TYR A 78 28.08 15.74 14.62
CA TYR A 78 26.87 14.90 14.62
C TYR A 78 26.29 14.77 16.02
N ARG A 79 25.03 14.32 16.11
CA ARG A 79 24.32 14.09 17.36
C ARG A 79 23.61 12.75 17.34
N LEU A 80 23.64 12.04 18.47
CA LEU A 80 22.78 10.90 18.72
C LEU A 80 21.50 11.40 19.40
N MET A 81 20.35 11.06 18.82
CA MET A 81 19.04 11.31 19.41
C MET A 81 18.49 10.00 19.95
N LEU A 82 18.16 9.98 21.25
CA LEU A 82 17.37 8.92 21.88
C LEU A 82 15.98 9.46 22.13
N ASN A 83 14.96 8.77 21.61
CA ASN A 83 13.56 8.94 21.98
C ASN A 83 13.05 7.61 22.52
N ALA A 84 12.39 7.65 23.68
CA ALA A 84 11.75 6.49 24.30
C ALA A 84 10.43 6.91 24.96
N VAL A 85 9.41 6.05 24.82
CA VAL A 85 8.09 6.15 25.45
C VAL A 85 7.89 4.89 26.29
N PHE A 86 7.60 5.06 27.58
CA PHE A 86 7.63 3.98 28.57
C PHE A 86 6.67 4.22 29.75
N ASP A 87 6.33 3.16 30.46
CA ASP A 87 5.51 3.22 31.66
C ASP A 87 6.28 3.72 32.88
N GLY A 88 5.63 4.59 33.67
CA GLY A 88 6.08 4.95 35.01
C GLY A 88 7.20 5.99 35.04
N ASP A 89 8.14 5.79 35.97
CA ASP A 89 9.16 6.76 36.35
C ASP A 89 10.43 6.70 35.48
N ASP A 90 10.97 7.88 35.16
CA ASP A 90 12.08 8.00 34.21
C ASP A 90 13.42 7.50 34.78
N ARG A 91 13.62 7.55 36.10
CA ARG A 91 14.81 7.00 36.77
C ARG A 91 14.76 5.48 36.84
N GLN A 92 13.59 4.92 37.12
CA GLN A 92 13.40 3.46 37.08
C GLN A 92 13.59 2.90 35.66
N PHE A 93 13.07 3.59 34.63
CA PHE A 93 13.28 3.22 33.23
C PHE A 93 14.77 3.19 32.85
N VAL A 94 15.51 4.28 33.12
CA VAL A 94 16.95 4.34 32.79
C VAL A 94 17.76 3.31 33.57
N GLN A 95 17.45 3.06 34.86
CA GLN A 95 18.12 2.01 35.63
C GLN A 95 17.88 0.62 35.01
N THR A 96 16.64 0.30 34.65
CA THR A 96 16.30 -0.98 33.99
C THR A 96 17.05 -1.13 32.67
N MET A 97 17.18 -0.05 31.89
CA MET A 97 17.94 -0.06 30.64
C MET A 97 19.44 -0.31 30.87
N ILE A 98 20.04 0.23 31.94
CA ILE A 98 21.43 -0.07 32.35
C ILE A 98 21.57 -1.56 32.69
N ASP A 99 20.68 -2.08 33.53
CA ASP A 99 20.76 -3.45 34.06
C ASP A 99 20.60 -4.51 32.96
N LEU A 100 19.79 -4.24 31.92
CA LEU A 100 19.57 -5.12 30.77
C LEU A 100 20.60 -4.95 29.64
N SER A 101 21.39 -3.87 29.63
CA SER A 101 22.28 -3.50 28.51
C SER A 101 23.75 -3.44 28.94
N PRO A 102 24.44 -4.57 29.13
CA PRO A 102 25.84 -4.57 29.58
C PRO A 102 26.81 -3.88 28.60
N GLY A 103 26.46 -3.75 27.31
CA GLY A 103 27.24 -3.00 26.32
C GLY A 103 26.77 -1.56 26.07
N LEU A 104 25.87 -1.00 26.88
CA LEU A 104 25.32 0.36 26.71
C LEU A 104 26.39 1.45 26.71
N ASP A 105 27.44 1.26 27.51
CA ASP A 105 28.62 2.13 27.55
C ASP A 105 29.35 2.22 26.22
N GLN A 106 29.20 1.23 25.32
CA GLN A 106 29.80 1.27 23.98
C GLN A 106 29.03 2.19 23.03
N ILE A 107 27.74 2.44 23.27
CA ILE A 107 26.92 3.38 22.49
C ILE A 107 27.17 4.80 22.98
N PHE A 108 26.89 5.07 24.26
CA PHE A 108 27.06 6.42 24.83
C PHE A 108 28.52 6.80 25.06
N GLY A 109 29.45 5.84 25.04
CA GLY A 109 30.90 6.08 25.02
C GLY A 109 31.38 6.91 23.83
N TYR A 110 30.62 6.94 22.72
CA TYR A 110 30.88 7.83 21.59
C TYR A 110 30.28 9.25 21.76
N CYS A 111 29.58 9.55 22.86
CA CYS A 111 28.97 10.86 23.11
C CYS A 111 29.83 11.77 24.01
N GLU A 112 29.77 13.08 23.80
CA GLU A 112 30.52 14.08 24.56
C GLU A 112 30.01 14.19 26.01
N GLY A 113 30.92 14.16 26.99
CA GLY A 113 30.59 14.32 28.41
C GLY A 113 29.97 13.10 29.08
N TYR A 114 29.83 11.96 28.38
CA TYR A 114 29.43 10.71 29.00
C TYR A 114 30.53 10.15 29.91
N SER A 115 30.15 9.66 31.10
CA SER A 115 31.06 9.22 32.16
C SER A 115 30.82 7.78 32.64
N GLY A 116 30.04 6.98 31.90
CA GLY A 116 29.71 5.59 32.24
C GLY A 116 28.30 5.42 32.82
N ALA A 117 27.80 4.18 32.78
CA ALA A 117 26.39 3.84 33.02
C ALA A 117 25.83 4.36 34.36
N ALA A 118 26.62 4.36 35.43
CA ALA A 118 26.21 4.84 36.75
C ALA A 118 25.76 6.33 36.78
N GLY A 119 26.21 7.15 35.82
CA GLY A 119 25.80 8.55 35.67
C GLY A 119 24.79 8.80 34.55
N LEU A 120 24.30 7.75 33.88
CA LEU A 120 23.52 7.89 32.65
C LEU A 120 22.20 8.65 32.84
N TYR A 121 21.49 8.43 33.95
CA TYR A 121 20.23 9.15 34.20
C TYR A 121 20.43 10.67 34.23
N ASP A 122 21.38 11.16 35.02
CA ASP A 122 21.66 12.59 35.16
C ASP A 122 22.27 13.18 33.86
N TYR A 123 22.89 12.34 33.02
CA TYR A 123 23.36 12.69 31.68
C TYR A 123 22.21 12.85 30.68
N LEU A 124 21.32 11.86 30.54
CA LEU A 124 20.19 11.88 29.59
C LEU A 124 19.15 12.94 29.95
N THR A 125 18.87 13.15 31.25
CA THR A 125 17.89 14.12 31.75
C THR A 125 18.45 15.54 31.91
N ASN A 126 19.76 15.74 31.67
CA ASN A 126 20.38 17.06 31.74
C ASN A 126 19.67 18.06 30.83
N ARG A 127 19.38 19.27 31.33
CA ARG A 127 18.71 20.33 30.54
C ARG A 127 19.44 20.70 29.25
N LYS A 128 20.75 20.44 29.14
CA LYS A 128 21.50 20.61 27.89
C LYS A 128 21.02 19.64 26.79
N HIS A 129 20.71 18.40 27.15
CA HIS A 129 20.41 17.30 26.23
C HIS A 129 18.90 17.03 26.08
N LEU A 130 18.16 17.01 27.20
CA LEU A 130 16.72 16.71 27.25
C LEU A 130 15.88 17.78 26.52
N ARG A 131 14.91 17.35 25.71
CA ARG A 131 13.93 18.21 25.04
C ARG A 131 12.52 17.67 25.25
N GLN A 132 11.62 18.54 25.71
CA GLN A 132 10.20 18.24 25.81
C GLN A 132 9.50 18.46 24.47
N SER A 133 8.50 17.63 24.18
CA SER A 133 7.65 17.79 23.00
C SER A 133 6.63 18.90 23.23
N GLN A 134 6.36 19.74 22.23
CA GLN A 134 5.33 20.79 22.30
C GLN A 134 3.92 20.18 22.19
N ILE A 135 3.79 19.08 21.44
CA ILE A 135 2.68 18.13 21.54
C ILE A 135 3.28 16.74 21.74
N PHE A 136 2.75 16.00 22.71
CA PHE A 136 2.84 14.56 22.78
C PHE A 136 1.43 14.00 22.63
N TYR A 137 1.22 13.24 21.56
CA TYR A 137 -0.01 12.51 21.28
C TYR A 137 0.22 11.02 21.60
N ASP A 138 -0.76 10.43 22.29
CA ASP A 138 -0.80 9.05 22.78
C ASP A 138 -2.23 8.52 22.55
N THR A 139 -2.35 7.51 21.70
CA THR A 139 -3.63 6.86 21.36
C THR A 139 -4.20 6.01 22.50
N PHE A 140 -3.35 5.52 23.41
CA PHE A 140 -3.68 4.55 24.45
C PHE A 140 -3.53 5.10 25.86
N TYR A 141 -3.77 6.40 26.02
CA TYR A 141 -3.63 7.12 27.28
C TYR A 141 -4.14 6.36 28.52
N GLY A 142 -3.19 5.92 29.35
CA GLY A 142 -3.44 5.22 30.62
C GLY A 142 -3.34 3.69 30.56
N GLU A 143 -3.18 3.07 29.38
CA GLU A 143 -2.81 1.65 29.26
C GLU A 143 -1.28 1.49 29.34
N THR A 144 -0.82 0.45 30.03
CA THR A 144 0.60 0.07 30.11
C THR A 144 0.95 -0.98 29.06
N VAL A 145 2.24 -1.18 28.77
CA VAL A 145 2.73 -2.25 27.86
C VAL A 145 2.29 -3.63 28.37
N GLU A 146 2.40 -3.87 29.67
CA GLU A 146 1.92 -5.08 30.35
C GLU A 146 0.41 -5.30 30.12
N SER A 147 -0.37 -4.22 30.19
CA SER A 147 -1.83 -4.27 30.00
C SER A 147 -2.21 -4.55 28.54
N ILE A 148 -1.52 -3.92 27.58
CA ILE A 148 -1.72 -4.12 26.13
C ILE A 148 -1.40 -5.57 25.75
N ASN A 149 -0.20 -6.06 26.11
CA ASN A 149 0.21 -7.43 25.84
C ASN A 149 -0.66 -8.46 26.59
N GLY A 150 -0.99 -8.21 27.86
CA GLY A 150 -1.85 -9.08 28.66
C GLY A 150 -3.25 -9.28 28.07
N LYS A 151 -3.86 -8.22 27.53
CA LYS A 151 -5.15 -8.31 26.81
C LYS A 151 -5.02 -9.09 25.49
N ALA A 152 -3.96 -8.85 24.71
CA ALA A 152 -3.70 -9.57 23.47
C ALA A 152 -3.44 -11.08 23.70
N ASP A 153 -2.67 -11.43 24.73
CA ASP A 153 -2.43 -12.81 25.16
C ASP A 153 -3.71 -13.47 25.67
N GLN A 154 -4.54 -12.73 26.41
CA GLN A 154 -5.84 -13.22 26.86
C GLN A 154 -6.77 -13.51 25.67
N ARG A 155 -6.85 -12.63 24.67
CA ARG A 155 -7.56 -12.94 23.42
C ARG A 155 -7.03 -14.21 22.77
N ILE A 156 -5.71 -14.38 22.63
CA ILE A 156 -5.12 -15.58 22.01
C ILE A 156 -5.52 -16.85 22.80
N LYS A 157 -5.48 -16.80 24.14
CA LYS A 157 -5.93 -17.89 25.01
C LYS A 157 -7.43 -18.20 24.81
N MET A 158 -8.29 -17.19 24.79
CA MET A 158 -9.72 -17.35 24.49
C MET A 158 -9.96 -17.94 23.09
N GLN A 159 -9.23 -17.46 22.08
CA GLN A 159 -9.34 -17.96 20.71
C GLN A 159 -9.00 -19.44 20.65
N ASN A 160 -7.85 -19.87 21.20
CA ASN A 160 -7.50 -21.29 21.25
C ASN A 160 -8.53 -22.13 22.04
N ILE A 161 -9.05 -21.63 23.17
CA ILE A 161 -10.13 -22.31 23.92
C ILE A 161 -11.37 -22.55 23.05
N PHE A 162 -11.77 -21.58 22.23
CA PHE A 162 -12.87 -21.73 21.27
C PHE A 162 -12.52 -22.61 20.07
N ASP A 163 -11.30 -22.51 19.55
CA ASP A 163 -10.83 -23.28 18.40
C ASP A 163 -10.71 -24.79 18.77
N GLU A 164 -10.49 -25.12 20.06
CA GLU A 164 -10.32 -26.49 20.59
C GLU A 164 -11.56 -27.12 21.26
N ASN A 165 -12.64 -26.36 21.55
CA ASN A 165 -13.76 -26.85 22.38
C ASN A 165 -15.13 -26.42 21.85
N PRO A 166 -16.18 -27.25 22.02
CA PRO A 166 -17.57 -26.83 21.87
C PRO A 166 -17.90 -25.57 22.68
N LEU A 167 -18.81 -24.73 22.16
CA LEU A 167 -19.11 -23.38 22.68
C LEU A 167 -19.42 -23.34 24.18
N ASP A 168 -20.22 -24.30 24.67
CA ASP A 168 -20.62 -24.40 26.07
C ASP A 168 -19.44 -24.70 27.00
N ILE A 169 -18.57 -25.63 26.60
CA ILE A 169 -17.32 -25.97 27.30
C ILE A 169 -16.35 -24.78 27.22
N ALA A 170 -16.25 -24.13 26.07
CA ALA A 170 -15.39 -22.97 25.86
C ALA A 170 -15.81 -21.78 26.75
N LEU A 171 -17.11 -21.45 26.82
CA LEU A 171 -17.63 -20.42 27.71
C LEU A 171 -17.41 -20.75 29.20
N GLN A 172 -17.58 -22.02 29.60
CA GLN A 172 -17.25 -22.46 30.97
C GLN A 172 -15.77 -22.26 31.30
N LYS A 173 -14.85 -22.59 30.38
CA LYS A 173 -13.40 -22.37 30.54
C LYS A 173 -13.05 -20.88 30.58
N ILE A 174 -13.70 -20.05 29.76
CA ILE A 174 -13.43 -18.61 29.69
C ILE A 174 -13.90 -17.88 30.96
N LEU A 175 -15.01 -18.29 31.59
CA LEU A 175 -15.43 -17.73 32.87
C LEU A 175 -14.51 -18.09 34.07
N GLN A 176 -13.56 -19.01 33.88
CA GLN A 176 -12.49 -19.28 34.87
C GLN A 176 -11.31 -18.32 34.71
N LEU A 177 -11.20 -17.64 33.56
CA LEU A 177 -10.27 -16.53 33.38
C LEU A 177 -10.83 -15.26 34.02
N SER A 178 -9.95 -14.35 34.44
CA SER A 178 -10.33 -13.02 34.93
C SER A 178 -9.95 -11.96 33.89
N PRO A 179 -10.77 -10.90 33.69
CA PRO A 179 -10.36 -9.76 32.86
C PRO A 179 -9.09 -9.09 33.41
N ILE A 180 -8.31 -8.49 32.51
CA ILE A 180 -7.10 -7.73 32.81
C ILE A 180 -7.52 -6.36 33.38
N ASN A 181 -8.03 -6.38 34.62
CA ASN A 181 -8.57 -5.26 35.38
C ASN A 181 -7.51 -4.19 35.72
N THR A 182 -6.95 -3.51 34.71
CA THR A 182 -6.28 -2.23 34.90
C THR A 182 -7.32 -1.13 35.11
N PRO A 183 -7.10 -0.18 36.04
CA PRO A 183 -8.04 0.91 36.28
C PRO A 183 -8.13 1.79 35.02
N TYR A 184 -9.18 1.56 34.24
CA TYR A 184 -9.65 2.49 33.23
C TYR A 184 -9.81 3.83 33.94
N VAL A 185 -8.98 4.83 33.61
CA VAL A 185 -9.25 6.21 34.03
C VAL A 185 -10.49 6.60 33.24
N THR A 186 -11.65 6.38 33.87
CA THR A 186 -12.95 6.70 33.29
C THR A 186 -12.90 8.13 32.84
N ASP A 187 -13.15 8.31 31.54
CA ASP A 187 -12.97 9.55 30.82
C ASP A 187 -13.73 10.66 31.56
N ASP A 188 -13.04 11.48 32.35
CA ASP A 188 -13.64 12.51 33.18
C ASP A 188 -14.11 13.72 32.34
N THR A 189 -14.43 13.44 31.08
CA THR A 189 -15.28 14.21 30.17
C THR A 189 -16.59 14.62 30.81
N GLY A 190 -17.09 13.85 31.78
CA GLY A 190 -18.20 14.21 32.66
C GLY A 190 -17.87 15.49 33.45
N SER A 191 -16.85 15.46 34.32
CA SER A 191 -16.48 16.66 35.09
C SER A 191 -15.91 17.75 34.20
N ALA A 192 -15.18 17.45 33.12
CA ALA A 192 -14.61 18.44 32.22
C ALA A 192 -15.69 19.15 31.37
N ARG A 193 -16.70 18.45 30.84
CA ARG A 193 -17.86 19.09 30.20
C ARG A 193 -18.72 19.82 31.21
N GLN A 194 -18.98 19.25 32.39
CA GLN A 194 -19.72 19.96 33.43
C GLN A 194 -18.98 21.21 33.88
N ASN A 195 -17.67 21.17 34.07
CA ASN A 195 -16.85 22.32 34.39
C ASN A 195 -16.79 23.31 33.23
N LEU A 196 -16.80 22.90 31.95
CA LEU A 196 -16.85 23.83 30.82
C LEU A 196 -18.25 24.46 30.63
N ILE A 197 -19.31 23.70 30.87
CA ILE A 197 -20.70 24.20 30.86
C ILE A 197 -20.96 25.09 32.08
N LEU A 198 -20.41 24.75 33.26
CA LEU A 198 -20.52 25.53 34.48
C LEU A 198 -19.62 26.76 34.43
N THR A 199 -18.40 26.67 33.90
CA THR A 199 -17.52 27.84 33.66
C THR A 199 -18.07 28.70 32.52
N GLY A 200 -18.72 28.09 31.52
CA GLY A 200 -19.44 28.80 30.46
C GLY A 200 -20.71 29.51 30.98
N LEU A 201 -21.50 28.86 31.82
CA LEU A 201 -22.66 29.45 32.49
C LEU A 201 -22.24 30.49 33.51
N VAL A 202 -21.20 30.25 34.31
CA VAL A 202 -20.61 31.24 35.22
C VAL A 202 -19.98 32.38 34.43
N ALA A 203 -19.37 32.15 33.26
CA ALA A 203 -18.92 33.22 32.37
C ALA A 203 -20.09 33.99 31.76
N ILE A 204 -21.21 33.34 31.40
CA ILE A 204 -22.42 34.00 30.87
C ILE A 204 -23.16 34.78 31.98
N ILE A 205 -23.21 34.25 33.21
CA ILE A 205 -23.79 34.89 34.40
C ILE A 205 -22.89 36.04 34.87
N LEU A 206 -21.56 35.88 34.81
CA LEU A 206 -20.60 36.96 35.04
C LEU A 206 -20.68 38.00 33.92
N LEU A 207 -20.78 37.63 32.63
CA LEU A 207 -20.98 38.57 31.52
C LEU A 207 -22.31 39.34 31.66
N GLY A 208 -23.37 38.67 32.12
CA GLY A 208 -24.66 39.30 32.45
C GLY A 208 -24.58 40.23 33.66
N ALA A 209 -23.85 39.85 34.72
CA ALA A 209 -23.64 40.68 35.91
C ALA A 209 -22.61 41.81 35.72
N THR A 210 -21.67 41.65 34.78
CA THR A 210 -20.63 42.64 34.46
C THR A 210 -21.03 43.62 33.35
N GLY A 211 -22.32 43.70 32.99
CA GLY A 211 -22.82 44.76 32.10
C GLY A 211 -22.48 46.19 32.56
N VAL A 212 -22.27 46.39 33.86
CA VAL A 212 -21.84 47.67 34.46
C VAL A 212 -20.31 47.81 34.52
N ILE A 213 -19.57 46.71 34.69
CA ILE A 213 -18.10 46.73 34.82
C ILE A 213 -17.42 46.75 33.44
N LEU A 214 -17.97 46.05 32.43
CA LEU A 214 -17.40 46.05 31.08
C LEU A 214 -17.27 47.46 30.53
N TRP A 215 -18.28 48.33 30.75
CA TRP A 215 -18.25 49.73 30.32
C TRP A 215 -17.08 50.55 30.91
N SER A 216 -16.52 50.12 32.03
CA SER A 216 -15.34 50.71 32.68
C SER A 216 -14.02 50.17 32.16
N ILE A 217 -14.02 48.96 31.56
CA ILE A 217 -12.81 48.26 31.08
C ILE A 217 -12.71 48.30 29.54
N THR A 218 -13.78 48.61 28.79
CA THR A 218 -13.71 48.85 27.34
C THR A 218 -12.59 49.84 26.95
N PRO A 219 -12.37 50.96 27.68
CA PRO A 219 -11.23 51.84 27.41
C PRO A 219 -9.88 51.15 27.61
N LEU A 220 -9.73 50.33 28.66
CA LEU A 220 -8.49 49.60 28.95
C LEU A 220 -8.21 48.47 27.96
N LEU A 221 -9.25 47.76 27.50
CA LEU A 221 -9.12 46.75 26.44
C LEU A 221 -8.89 47.40 25.07
N ALA A 222 -9.49 48.55 24.79
CA ALA A 222 -9.20 49.34 23.58
C ALA A 222 -7.79 49.94 23.62
N ILE A 223 -7.27 50.33 24.80
CA ILE A 223 -5.88 50.74 24.99
C ILE A 223 -4.94 49.54 24.83
N ALA A 224 -5.24 48.38 25.42
CA ALA A 224 -4.42 47.18 25.27
C ALA A 224 -4.39 46.68 23.81
N PHE A 225 -5.53 46.62 23.14
CA PHE A 225 -5.63 46.32 21.72
C PHE A 225 -4.95 47.39 20.87
N GLY A 226 -5.09 48.67 21.23
CA GLY A 226 -4.40 49.80 20.60
C GLY A 226 -2.88 49.75 20.77
N VAL A 227 -2.37 49.28 21.91
CA VAL A 227 -0.94 49.06 22.16
C VAL A 227 -0.42 47.85 21.40
N ILE A 228 -1.22 46.78 21.28
CA ILE A 228 -0.88 45.62 20.44
C ILE A 228 -0.85 46.03 18.96
N VAL A 229 -1.86 46.75 18.47
CA VAL A 229 -1.93 47.23 17.08
C VAL A 229 -0.85 48.28 16.81
N ALA A 230 -0.61 49.23 17.71
CA ALA A 230 0.49 50.20 17.57
C ALA A 230 1.86 49.51 17.65
N GLY A 231 2.01 48.46 18.46
CA GLY A 231 3.19 47.60 18.49
C GLY A 231 3.40 46.87 17.16
N VAL A 232 2.34 46.30 16.58
CA VAL A 232 2.37 45.66 15.25
C VAL A 232 2.64 46.68 14.14
N VAL A 233 2.10 47.90 14.21
CA VAL A 233 2.37 48.97 13.22
C VAL A 233 3.79 49.51 13.34
N LEU A 234 4.28 49.78 14.55
CA LEU A 234 5.69 50.13 14.78
C LEU A 234 6.63 48.98 14.36
N TRP A 235 6.22 47.73 14.51
CA TRP A 235 6.94 46.55 14.05
C TRP A 235 6.97 46.46 12.51
N VAL A 236 5.85 46.68 11.81
CA VAL A 236 5.81 46.78 10.33
C VAL A 236 6.67 47.94 9.83
N VAL A 237 6.63 49.11 10.48
CA VAL A 237 7.45 50.27 10.10
C VAL A 237 8.95 50.02 10.37
N ASN A 238 9.31 49.36 11.47
CA ASN A 238 10.69 48.94 11.71
C ASN A 238 11.14 47.86 10.72
N ILE A 239 10.27 46.91 10.33
CA ILE A 239 10.58 45.93 9.28
C ILE A 239 10.80 46.63 7.94
N ALA A 240 9.96 47.59 7.55
CA ALA A 240 10.17 48.36 6.32
C ALA A 240 11.48 49.18 6.35
N ALA A 241 11.84 49.76 7.51
CA ALA A 241 13.10 50.47 7.69
C ALA A 241 14.33 49.52 7.66
N ILE A 242 14.21 48.32 8.23
CA ILE A 242 15.25 47.29 8.21
C ILE A 242 15.37 46.64 6.84
N GLN A 243 14.29 46.44 6.09
CA GLN A 243 14.30 45.95 4.70
C GLN A 243 14.85 47.01 3.73
N GLY A 244 14.72 48.30 4.05
CA GLY A 244 15.38 49.40 3.32
C GLY A 244 16.90 49.44 3.50
N LEU A 245 17.42 48.85 4.58
CA LEU A 245 18.83 48.60 4.79
C LEU A 245 19.14 47.17 4.33
N LYS A 246 19.70 46.98 3.13
CA LYS A 246 20.17 45.66 2.67
C LYS A 246 21.62 45.39 3.12
N PRO A 247 21.89 44.72 4.25
CA PRO A 247 23.21 44.13 4.48
C PRO A 247 23.40 42.96 3.51
N SER A 248 24.59 42.84 2.92
CA SER A 248 24.95 41.79 1.96
C SER A 248 24.77 40.35 2.47
N ALA A 249 24.73 40.16 3.80
CA ALA A 249 24.53 38.85 4.43
C ALA A 249 23.10 38.27 4.29
N TYR A 250 22.09 39.06 3.94
CA TYR A 250 20.71 38.55 3.80
C TYR A 250 20.45 37.89 2.44
N GLY A 251 21.06 38.39 1.36
CA GLY A 251 20.87 37.82 0.01
C GLY A 251 21.33 36.37 -0.09
N ALA A 252 22.51 36.05 0.46
CA ALA A 252 23.05 34.70 0.48
C ALA A 252 22.14 33.66 1.17
N VAL A 253 21.30 34.07 2.13
CA VAL A 253 20.34 33.18 2.81
C VAL A 253 19.07 32.98 1.98
N GLU A 254 18.65 33.99 1.19
CA GLU A 254 17.55 33.84 0.24
C GLU A 254 17.96 32.96 -0.95
N ASP A 255 19.19 33.13 -1.45
CA ASP A 255 19.79 32.29 -2.49
C ASP A 255 19.92 30.83 -2.02
N GLU A 256 20.46 30.60 -0.81
CA GLU A 256 20.55 29.26 -0.18
C GLU A 256 19.15 28.62 -0.03
N ILE A 257 18.12 29.38 0.38
CA ILE A 257 16.75 28.87 0.50
C ILE A 257 16.17 28.52 -0.88
N ALA A 258 16.42 29.33 -1.91
CA ALA A 258 15.92 29.09 -3.26
C ALA A 258 16.54 27.82 -3.88
N GLU A 259 17.86 27.64 -3.75
CA GLU A 259 18.58 26.45 -4.21
C GLU A 259 18.06 25.16 -3.52
N HIS A 260 17.82 25.21 -2.20
CA HIS A 260 17.24 24.09 -1.47
C HIS A 260 15.76 23.84 -1.82
N ASP A 261 14.93 24.88 -2.01
CA ASP A 261 13.54 24.72 -2.45
C ASP A 261 13.49 24.10 -3.87
N GLU A 262 14.39 24.48 -4.79
CA GLU A 262 14.49 23.89 -6.14
C GLU A 262 14.94 22.43 -6.09
N LEU A 263 16.02 22.11 -5.36
CA LEU A 263 16.52 20.74 -5.21
C LEU A 263 15.49 19.81 -4.53
N LEU A 264 14.79 20.30 -3.51
CA LEU A 264 13.76 19.53 -2.81
C LEU A 264 12.46 19.38 -3.59
N ASN A 265 12.18 20.24 -4.58
CA ASN A 265 11.05 20.10 -5.51
C ASN A 265 11.40 19.40 -6.83
N SER A 266 12.69 19.20 -7.13
CA SER A 266 13.15 18.57 -8.38
C SER A 266 12.40 17.27 -8.68
N PRO A 267 11.87 17.10 -9.92
CA PRO A 267 11.11 15.91 -10.30
C PRO A 267 11.98 14.65 -10.44
N THR A 268 13.30 14.79 -10.57
CA THR A 268 14.23 13.65 -10.68
C THR A 268 14.46 12.98 -9.33
N GLU A 269 14.31 11.65 -9.30
CA GLU A 269 14.35 10.86 -8.06
C GLU A 269 15.79 10.57 -7.62
N TYR A 270 16.50 11.60 -7.16
CA TYR A 270 17.86 11.49 -6.61
C TYR A 270 17.85 10.94 -5.17
N TYR A 271 17.34 9.71 -4.98
CA TYR A 271 17.29 9.07 -3.67
C TYR A 271 17.36 7.53 -3.76
N PRO A 272 18.26 6.84 -3.04
CA PRO A 272 18.26 5.38 -2.92
C PRO A 272 17.15 4.93 -1.96
N VAL A 273 15.89 4.94 -2.42
CA VAL A 273 14.70 4.62 -1.59
C VAL A 273 14.80 3.21 -1.01
N SER A 274 15.54 2.32 -1.67
CA SER A 274 15.91 0.98 -1.20
C SER A 274 16.50 0.95 0.22
N MET A 275 17.26 1.98 0.65
CA MET A 275 17.80 2.03 2.01
C MET A 275 16.72 2.33 3.06
N LEU A 276 15.73 3.18 2.75
CA LEU A 276 14.57 3.43 3.63
C LEU A 276 13.68 2.19 3.71
N THR A 277 13.27 1.65 2.55
CA THR A 277 12.32 0.53 2.47
C THR A 277 12.88 -0.77 3.07
N GLY A 278 14.20 -0.95 3.11
CA GLY A 278 14.83 -2.15 3.71
C GLY A 278 14.68 -2.28 5.24
N ARG A 279 14.14 -1.26 5.92
CA ARG A 279 13.81 -1.29 7.37
C ARG A 279 12.39 -0.77 7.68
N GLU A 280 11.61 -0.48 6.64
CA GLU A 280 10.16 -0.26 6.77
C GLU A 280 9.48 -1.62 6.58
N ASP A 281 8.27 -1.78 7.12
CA ASP A 281 7.38 -2.94 6.92
C ASP A 281 7.92 -4.29 7.44
N VAL A 282 8.96 -4.27 8.28
CA VAL A 282 9.55 -5.46 8.91
C VAL A 282 8.65 -6.06 10.00
N VAL A 283 7.91 -5.20 10.70
CA VAL A 283 6.89 -5.56 11.70
C VAL A 283 5.64 -4.73 11.44
N VAL A 284 4.52 -5.03 12.13
CA VAL A 284 3.21 -4.38 11.88
C VAL A 284 3.25 -2.87 12.12
N GLN A 285 4.10 -2.44 13.06
CA GLN A 285 4.28 -1.05 13.44
C GLN A 285 5.56 -0.46 12.84
N ASN A 286 5.40 0.64 12.13
CA ASN A 286 6.47 1.39 11.51
C ASN A 286 6.83 2.67 12.27
N GLN A 287 7.95 3.23 11.85
CA GLN A 287 8.56 4.44 12.37
C GLN A 287 8.66 5.50 11.28
N PHE A 288 8.41 6.75 11.64
CA PHE A 288 8.63 7.88 10.76
C PHE A 288 9.20 9.05 11.56
N ASN A 289 10.27 9.66 11.04
CA ASN A 289 10.87 10.87 11.58
C ASN A 289 10.99 11.90 10.45
N LEU A 290 10.53 13.13 10.67
CA LEU A 290 10.71 14.26 9.75
C LEU A 290 11.63 15.31 10.37
N TYR A 291 12.64 15.74 9.61
CA TYR A 291 13.61 16.76 10.03
C TYR A 291 13.40 18.06 9.25
N LEU A 292 12.51 18.91 9.78
CA LEU A 292 11.95 20.04 9.05
C LEU A 292 12.64 21.34 9.44
N THR A 293 13.06 22.15 8.45
CA THR A 293 13.70 23.45 8.68
C THR A 293 12.75 24.58 8.28
N PHE A 294 12.53 25.56 9.16
CA PHE A 294 11.59 26.65 8.92
C PHE A 294 12.10 27.62 7.83
N LYS A 295 11.21 28.05 6.92
CA LYS A 295 11.51 29.07 5.89
C LYS A 295 11.80 30.45 6.52
N GLY A 296 12.67 31.22 5.87
CA GLY A 296 12.88 32.64 6.14
C GLY A 296 14.07 32.98 7.05
N GLY A 297 14.39 34.28 7.05
CA GLY A 297 15.42 34.89 7.91
C GLY A 297 15.06 34.87 9.39
N TRP A 298 15.95 35.35 10.27
CA TRP A 298 15.80 35.23 11.73
C TRP A 298 14.43 35.72 12.25
N ILE A 299 13.97 36.90 11.82
CA ILE A 299 12.69 37.49 12.28
C ILE A 299 11.50 36.64 11.85
N GLU A 300 11.40 36.33 10.55
CA GLU A 300 10.29 35.55 9.97
C GLU A 300 10.20 34.16 10.60
N ARG A 301 11.36 33.54 10.85
CA ARG A 301 11.44 32.22 11.47
C ARG A 301 10.87 32.20 12.88
N HIS A 302 11.19 33.20 13.69
CA HIS A 302 10.64 33.33 15.05
C HIS A 302 9.14 33.61 15.02
N LEU A 303 8.64 34.36 14.03
CA LEU A 303 7.19 34.55 13.83
C LEU A 303 6.48 33.26 13.41
N ARG A 304 7.00 32.52 12.41
CA ARG A 304 6.47 31.22 11.99
C ARG A 304 6.48 30.23 13.14
N LEU A 305 7.57 30.18 13.91
CA LEU A 305 7.68 29.35 15.10
C LEU A 305 6.66 29.72 16.18
N PHE A 306 6.46 31.02 16.45
CA PHE A 306 5.44 31.48 17.40
C PHE A 306 4.04 31.08 16.96
N LEU A 307 3.67 31.33 15.70
CA LEU A 307 2.39 30.92 15.14
C LEU A 307 2.21 29.40 15.16
N MET A 308 3.27 28.65 14.87
CA MET A 308 3.28 27.18 14.96
C MET A 308 3.06 26.72 16.40
N ILE A 309 3.76 27.30 17.39
CA ILE A 309 3.58 26.96 18.82
C ILE A 309 2.16 27.28 19.29
N VAL A 310 1.58 28.41 18.86
CA VAL A 310 0.18 28.77 19.18
C VAL A 310 -0.80 27.77 18.55
N LEU A 311 -0.63 27.45 17.26
CA LEU A 311 -1.43 26.44 16.56
C LEU A 311 -1.32 25.07 17.25
N MET A 312 -0.09 24.63 17.55
CA MET A 312 0.20 23.38 18.25
C MET A 312 -0.42 23.35 19.65
N TYR A 313 -0.35 24.45 20.42
CA TYR A 313 -0.97 24.55 21.73
C TYR A 313 -2.50 24.44 21.66
N VAL A 314 -3.13 25.13 20.70
CA VAL A 314 -4.59 25.04 20.47
C VAL A 314 -5.00 23.63 20.05
N LEU A 315 -4.25 22.97 19.16
CA LEU A 315 -4.50 21.59 18.74
C LEU A 315 -4.28 20.58 19.87
N GLY A 316 -3.20 20.72 20.65
CA GLY A 316 -2.94 19.90 21.84
C GLY A 316 -4.03 20.04 22.90
N LYS A 317 -4.63 21.24 23.05
CA LYS A 317 -5.78 21.45 23.94
C LYS A 317 -7.09 20.94 23.36
N SER A 318 -7.35 21.12 22.07
CA SER A 318 -8.58 20.60 21.45
C SER A 318 -8.60 19.06 21.43
N THR A 319 -7.47 18.42 21.10
CA THR A 319 -7.33 16.95 21.17
C THR A 319 -7.45 16.39 22.57
N GLN A 320 -7.12 17.14 23.63
CA GLN A 320 -7.40 16.75 25.02
C GLN A 320 -8.89 16.83 25.38
N ILE A 321 -9.68 17.67 24.71
CA ILE A 321 -11.10 17.93 25.01
C ILE A 321 -12.04 17.05 24.15
N TRP A 322 -11.67 16.82 22.89
CA TRP A 322 -12.45 16.09 21.89
C TRP A 322 -11.78 14.76 21.54
N ARG A 323 -11.35 14.01 22.57
CA ARG A 323 -10.71 12.70 22.39
C ARG A 323 -11.67 11.70 21.75
N THR A 324 -11.26 11.14 20.62
CA THR A 324 -11.85 9.90 20.08
C THR A 324 -10.84 8.78 20.37
N PRO A 325 -11.16 7.81 21.26
CA PRO A 325 -10.26 6.70 21.55
C PRO A 325 -9.87 5.95 20.27
N GLY A 326 -8.58 5.66 20.08
CA GLY A 326 -8.10 4.98 18.87
C GLY A 326 -7.94 5.88 17.64
N SER A 327 -8.10 7.21 17.73
CA SER A 327 -8.05 8.07 16.53
C SER A 327 -7.45 9.46 16.73
N LEU A 328 -6.51 9.82 15.84
CA LEU A 328 -6.01 11.19 15.66
C LEU A 328 -6.75 11.85 14.48
N GLY A 329 -7.89 12.49 14.76
CA GLY A 329 -8.64 13.25 13.73
C GLY A 329 -9.14 12.41 12.55
N GLY A 330 -9.53 11.16 12.77
CA GLY A 330 -9.95 10.20 11.74
C GLY A 330 -8.86 9.19 11.32
N LEU A 331 -7.61 9.42 11.73
CA LEU A 331 -6.51 8.48 11.52
C LEU A 331 -6.52 7.41 12.60
N THR A 332 -6.84 6.16 12.25
CA THR A 332 -6.94 5.01 13.17
C THR A 332 -5.72 4.08 13.09
N THR A 333 -4.59 4.62 12.61
CA THR A 333 -3.31 3.94 12.36
C THR A 333 -2.15 4.54 13.13
N VAL A 334 -2.33 5.66 13.86
CA VAL A 334 -1.27 6.36 14.62
C VAL A 334 -1.24 5.87 16.07
N HIS A 335 -0.09 5.44 16.58
CA HIS A 335 0.10 5.10 18.00
C HIS A 335 0.51 6.31 18.85
N PHE A 336 1.59 6.98 18.44
CA PHE A 336 2.18 8.12 19.15
C PHE A 336 2.67 9.18 18.17
N GLY A 337 2.67 10.44 18.60
CA GLY A 337 3.20 11.56 17.83
C GLY A 337 3.88 12.61 18.71
N HIS A 338 5.12 12.96 18.39
CA HIS A 338 5.87 14.02 19.06
C HIS A 338 6.23 15.14 18.07
N TRP A 339 5.93 16.38 18.47
CA TRP A 339 6.40 17.58 17.79
C TRP A 339 7.47 18.23 18.68
N ILE A 340 8.71 18.31 18.20
CA ILE A 340 9.86 18.74 19.02
C ILE A 340 10.64 19.85 18.29
N VAL A 341 10.54 21.07 18.79
CA VAL A 341 11.33 22.22 18.34
C VAL A 341 12.75 22.07 18.85
N ILE A 342 13.72 22.12 17.92
CA ILE A 342 15.14 21.96 18.21
C ILE A 342 15.96 23.13 17.61
N ASP A 343 17.27 23.11 17.87
CA ASP A 343 18.25 24.00 17.24
C ASP A 343 17.90 25.49 17.36
N GLY A 344 17.53 25.89 18.58
CA GLY A 344 17.17 27.28 18.91
C GLY A 344 15.92 27.79 18.19
N GLY A 345 15.03 26.89 17.75
CA GLY A 345 13.88 27.25 16.93
C GLY A 345 14.15 27.24 15.43
N ARG A 346 15.34 26.81 14.97
CA ARG A 346 15.63 26.66 13.53
C ARG A 346 14.84 25.54 12.88
N ARG A 347 14.55 24.46 13.63
CA ARG A 347 14.01 23.21 13.09
C ARG A 347 12.90 22.62 13.96
N LEU A 348 12.00 21.89 13.33
CA LEU A 348 11.01 21.03 13.96
C LEU A 348 11.35 19.57 13.63
N PHE A 349 11.52 18.75 14.65
CA PHE A 349 11.65 17.31 14.52
C PHE A 349 10.30 16.67 14.89
N PHE A 350 9.68 16.00 13.93
CA PHE A 350 8.43 15.27 14.12
C PHE A 350 8.73 13.78 14.16
N ILE A 351 8.25 13.09 15.21
CA ILE A 351 8.46 11.66 15.44
C ILE A 351 7.08 11.01 15.54
N THR A 352 6.84 9.92 14.82
CA THR A 352 5.57 9.17 14.91
C THR A 352 5.77 7.67 14.76
N ASN A 353 4.76 6.93 15.20
CA ASN A 353 4.63 5.49 15.17
C ASN A 353 3.28 5.13 14.56
N TYR A 354 3.25 4.23 13.57
CA TYR A 354 2.05 3.97 12.79
C TYR A 354 1.92 2.52 12.31
N ASP A 355 0.71 2.12 11.92
CA ASP A 355 0.38 0.78 11.41
C ASP A 355 0.54 0.65 9.90
N GLY A 356 1.02 -0.51 9.44
CA GLY A 356 1.04 -0.86 8.03
C GLY A 356 2.05 -0.03 7.21
N SER A 357 1.92 -0.05 5.89
CA SER A 357 2.94 0.51 5.01
C SER A 357 2.99 2.03 5.01
N TRP A 358 4.17 2.58 4.73
CA TRP A 358 4.38 4.01 4.52
C TRP A 358 3.40 4.59 3.48
N GLU A 359 3.11 3.82 2.43
CA GLU A 359 2.16 4.18 1.38
C GLU A 359 0.73 4.35 1.91
N THR A 360 0.24 3.37 2.68
CA THR A 360 -1.09 3.45 3.33
C THR A 360 -1.15 4.63 4.29
N TYR A 361 -0.11 4.82 5.10
CA TYR A 361 -0.02 5.91 6.08
C TYR A 361 -0.07 7.31 5.44
N ILE A 362 0.73 7.56 4.40
CA ILE A 362 0.73 8.86 3.72
C ILE A 362 -0.58 9.10 2.96
N ALA A 363 -1.18 8.07 2.37
CA ALA A 363 -2.50 8.18 1.74
C ALA A 363 -3.58 8.58 2.77
N ASP A 364 -3.59 7.97 3.95
CA ASP A 364 -4.52 8.28 5.05
C ASP A 364 -4.45 9.77 5.44
N PHE A 365 -3.25 10.34 5.55
CA PHE A 365 -3.03 11.76 5.87
C PHE A 365 -3.51 12.71 4.76
N VAL A 366 -3.22 12.39 3.50
CA VAL A 366 -3.63 13.19 2.33
C VAL A 366 -5.14 13.13 2.12
N ASN A 367 -5.79 12.01 2.43
CA ASN A 367 -7.24 11.88 2.27
C ASN A 367 -8.00 12.56 3.41
N LYS A 368 -7.55 12.41 4.66
CA LYS A 368 -8.34 12.83 5.85
C LYS A 368 -8.01 14.22 6.40
N ILE A 369 -6.73 14.63 6.41
CA ILE A 369 -6.30 15.86 7.14
C ILE A 369 -5.46 16.86 6.33
N TYR A 370 -5.40 16.71 4.99
CA TYR A 370 -4.56 17.54 4.10
C TYR A 370 -4.61 19.05 4.38
N LYS A 371 -5.80 19.64 4.61
CA LYS A 371 -5.94 21.09 4.88
C LYS A 371 -5.16 21.56 6.10
N LEU A 372 -5.16 20.76 7.16
CA LEU A 372 -4.44 21.06 8.39
C LEU A 372 -2.93 20.85 8.18
N LEU A 373 -2.59 19.83 7.41
CA LEU A 373 -1.21 19.48 7.07
C LEU A 373 -0.57 20.57 6.19
N ASP A 374 -1.26 21.08 5.16
CA ASP A 374 -0.81 22.20 4.32
C ASP A 374 -0.48 23.45 5.14
N VAL A 375 -1.37 23.84 6.07
CA VAL A 375 -1.18 25.00 6.96
C VAL A 375 0.04 24.84 7.87
N GLN A 376 0.36 23.61 8.29
CA GLN A 376 1.58 23.33 9.04
C GLN A 376 2.81 23.36 8.13
N LEU A 377 2.77 22.60 7.03
CA LEU A 377 3.95 22.27 6.23
C LEU A 377 4.46 23.41 5.34
N ILE A 378 3.59 24.35 4.94
CA ILE A 378 3.97 25.56 4.17
C ILE A 378 5.04 26.44 4.87
N ASN A 379 5.30 26.19 6.16
CA ASN A 379 6.32 26.87 6.94
C ASN A 379 7.73 26.29 6.78
N PHE A 380 7.92 25.16 6.07
CA PHE A 380 9.21 24.46 5.96
C PHE A 380 9.79 24.46 4.54
N ILE A 381 11.12 24.53 4.47
CA ILE A 381 11.91 24.50 3.23
C ILE A 381 11.58 23.23 2.41
N GLY A 382 11.52 23.39 1.10
CA GLY A 382 11.17 22.39 0.11
C GLY A 382 9.67 22.13 -0.07
N PHE A 383 8.81 22.49 0.88
CA PHE A 383 7.37 22.22 0.74
C PHE A 383 6.76 23.17 -0.31
N SER A 384 6.07 22.58 -1.30
CA SER A 384 5.53 23.30 -2.46
C SER A 384 4.27 24.12 -2.12
N GLY A 385 4.02 25.17 -2.89
CA GLY A 385 2.79 25.97 -2.77
C GLY A 385 1.52 25.24 -3.25
N GLU A 386 1.68 24.12 -3.97
CA GLU A 386 0.58 23.28 -4.47
C GLU A 386 -0.06 22.42 -3.37
N GLY A 387 0.64 22.23 -2.25
CA GLY A 387 0.19 21.49 -1.08
C GLY A 387 0.29 19.97 -1.20
N THR A 388 -0.04 19.30 -0.10
CA THR A 388 -0.08 17.83 0.09
C THR A 388 -0.94 17.10 -0.94
N ARG A 389 -1.85 17.82 -1.61
CA ARG A 389 -2.69 17.30 -2.68
C ARG A 389 -1.92 16.91 -3.92
N ASN A 390 -0.78 17.54 -4.27
CA ASN A 390 0.13 16.96 -5.27
C ASN A 390 0.86 15.78 -4.62
N ILE A 391 0.22 14.61 -4.61
CA ILE A 391 0.67 13.48 -3.81
C ILE A 391 2.05 12.98 -4.26
N ALA A 392 2.37 13.08 -5.56
CA ALA A 392 3.69 12.72 -6.09
C ALA A 392 4.78 13.69 -5.61
N ALA A 393 4.56 15.00 -5.71
CA ALA A 393 5.52 16.00 -5.19
C ALA A 393 5.65 15.91 -3.66
N PHE A 394 4.53 15.77 -2.95
CA PHE A 394 4.49 15.64 -1.50
C PHE A 394 5.24 14.39 -1.02
N ARG A 395 5.04 13.23 -1.65
CA ARG A 395 5.80 12.00 -1.33
C ARG A 395 7.29 12.16 -1.59
N ARG A 396 7.70 12.75 -2.71
CA ARG A 396 9.13 13.04 -2.99
C ARG A 396 9.72 13.96 -1.93
N TRP A 397 9.03 15.04 -1.58
CA TRP A 397 9.47 15.95 -0.52
C TRP A 397 9.58 15.21 0.83
N LEU A 398 8.56 14.46 1.24
CA LEU A 398 8.58 13.66 2.47
C LEU A 398 9.76 12.70 2.52
N ARG A 399 10.02 11.93 1.46
CA ARG A 399 11.17 11.00 1.41
C ARG A 399 12.53 11.72 1.51
N ARG A 400 12.63 12.97 1.03
CA ARG A 400 13.82 13.82 1.17
C ARG A 400 13.98 14.42 2.57
N VAL A 401 12.89 14.76 3.27
CA VAL A 401 12.92 15.30 4.65
C VAL A 401 12.79 14.24 5.74
N GLN A 402 12.58 12.97 5.37
CA GLN A 402 12.50 11.82 6.26
C GLN A 402 13.91 11.37 6.68
N ILE A 403 14.07 11.08 7.98
CA ILE A 403 15.27 10.44 8.52
C ILE A 403 14.89 9.06 9.06
N GLN A 404 15.62 8.03 8.65
CA GLN A 404 15.48 6.67 9.18
C GLN A 404 16.05 6.59 10.59
N SER A 405 15.49 5.76 11.48
CA SER A 405 16.19 5.45 12.73
C SER A 405 17.17 4.30 12.54
N ASP A 406 18.34 4.44 13.15
CA ASP A 406 19.40 3.44 13.14
C ASP A 406 19.01 2.21 13.96
N VAL A 407 18.28 2.44 15.07
CA VAL A 407 17.64 1.42 15.93
C VAL A 407 16.19 1.77 16.14
N PHE A 408 15.30 0.78 16.11
CA PHE A 408 13.88 0.92 16.41
C PHE A 408 13.40 -0.26 17.27
N TYR A 409 12.56 0.04 18.27
CA TYR A 409 11.97 -0.92 19.18
C TYR A 409 10.48 -0.60 19.38
N SER A 410 9.68 -1.66 19.48
CA SER A 410 8.29 -1.64 19.92
C SER A 410 8.09 -2.74 20.96
N GLY A 411 7.37 -2.44 22.05
CA GLY A 411 6.99 -3.42 23.08
C GLY A 411 5.83 -4.34 22.69
N TYR A 412 5.17 -4.09 21.56
CA TYR A 412 4.06 -4.90 21.04
C TYR A 412 4.03 -4.86 19.49
N PRO A 413 5.12 -5.31 18.82
CA PRO A 413 5.40 -5.04 17.41
C PRO A 413 4.41 -5.69 16.42
N LEU A 414 3.50 -6.52 16.91
CA LEU A 414 2.50 -7.23 16.13
C LEU A 414 1.09 -6.62 16.23
N LEU A 415 0.82 -5.70 17.15
CA LEU A 415 -0.54 -5.18 17.37
C LEU A 415 -0.78 -3.87 16.62
N THR A 416 -1.85 -3.79 15.82
CA THR A 416 -2.30 -2.50 15.28
C THR A 416 -3.02 -1.67 16.34
N VAL A 417 -3.23 -0.38 16.07
CA VAL A 417 -4.16 0.46 16.83
C VAL A 417 -5.54 -0.19 16.87
N ARG A 418 -6.08 -0.61 15.71
CA ARG A 418 -7.39 -1.29 15.62
C ARG A 418 -7.44 -2.55 16.48
N ASN A 419 -6.43 -3.41 16.43
CA ASN A 419 -6.35 -4.61 17.28
C ASN A 419 -6.36 -4.24 18.77
N THR A 420 -5.55 -3.27 19.16
CA THR A 420 -5.43 -2.86 20.57
C THR A 420 -6.76 -2.30 21.11
N VAL A 421 -7.52 -1.54 20.30
CA VAL A 421 -8.87 -1.09 20.72
C VAL A 421 -9.86 -2.26 20.79
N LEU A 422 -9.79 -3.24 19.90
CA LEU A 422 -10.63 -4.45 19.95
C LEU A 422 -10.30 -5.33 21.18
N ASP A 423 -9.03 -5.57 21.46
CA ASP A 423 -8.56 -6.31 22.64
C ASP A 423 -9.05 -5.62 23.94
N ARG A 424 -9.06 -4.28 23.98
CA ARG A 424 -9.70 -3.49 25.07
C ARG A 424 -11.21 -3.65 25.14
N GLN A 425 -11.92 -3.75 24.01
CA GLN A 425 -13.37 -3.99 24.00
C GLN A 425 -13.74 -5.41 24.43
N ILE A 426 -12.94 -6.41 24.04
CA ILE A 426 -13.10 -7.81 24.45
C ILE A 426 -12.92 -7.94 25.96
N ASP A 427 -11.88 -7.31 26.53
CA ASP A 427 -11.62 -7.31 27.98
C ASP A 427 -12.69 -6.53 28.76
N ALA A 428 -13.04 -5.30 28.33
CA ALA A 428 -14.02 -4.47 29.04
C ALA A 428 -15.44 -5.06 29.06
N ASN A 429 -15.80 -5.88 28.07
CA ASN A 429 -17.11 -6.53 27.95
C ASN A 429 -17.08 -8.02 28.33
N PHE A 430 -16.11 -8.45 29.13
CA PHE A 430 -15.93 -9.84 29.57
C PHE A 430 -17.26 -10.52 29.97
N PRO A 431 -17.55 -11.74 29.47
CA PRO A 431 -18.82 -12.42 29.72
C PRO A 431 -19.01 -12.72 31.21
N LYS A 432 -20.27 -12.72 31.66
CA LYS A 432 -20.67 -13.04 33.04
C LYS A 432 -21.65 -14.21 33.14
N SER A 433 -21.88 -14.88 32.01
CA SER A 433 -22.84 -15.96 31.83
C SER A 433 -22.29 -16.97 30.81
N THR A 434 -22.65 -18.24 30.94
CA THR A 434 -22.39 -19.28 29.93
C THR A 434 -23.50 -19.36 28.88
N ASP A 435 -24.59 -18.60 29.03
CA ASP A 435 -25.69 -18.61 28.07
C ASP A 435 -25.31 -17.81 26.81
N SER A 436 -25.11 -18.51 25.70
CA SER A 436 -24.83 -17.92 24.39
C SER A 436 -26.01 -17.14 23.80
N HIS A 437 -27.21 -17.25 24.37
CA HIS A 437 -28.39 -16.48 23.97
C HIS A 437 -28.53 -15.15 24.74
N ASP A 438 -27.75 -14.92 25.81
CA ASP A 438 -27.65 -13.61 26.45
C ASP A 438 -27.15 -12.60 25.40
N PRO A 439 -27.90 -11.53 25.09
CA PRO A 439 -27.49 -10.52 24.12
C PRO A 439 -26.08 -9.96 24.38
N LYS A 440 -25.65 -9.85 25.64
CA LYS A 440 -24.31 -9.38 25.99
C LYS A 440 -23.21 -10.39 25.65
N VAL A 441 -23.47 -11.68 25.88
CA VAL A 441 -22.55 -12.75 25.48
C VAL A 441 -22.50 -12.83 23.95
N LYS A 442 -23.65 -12.73 23.27
CA LYS A 442 -23.71 -12.68 21.80
C LYS A 442 -22.96 -11.48 21.22
N ASP A 443 -23.13 -10.29 21.78
CA ASP A 443 -22.41 -9.09 21.33
C ASP A 443 -20.91 -9.16 21.62
N TRP A 444 -20.51 -9.74 22.75
CA TRP A 444 -19.09 -10.01 23.05
C TRP A 444 -18.46 -11.05 22.09
N LEU A 445 -19.17 -12.13 21.77
CA LEU A 445 -18.71 -13.14 20.81
C LEU A 445 -18.47 -12.55 19.41
N LYS A 446 -19.25 -11.54 18.98
CA LYS A 446 -19.01 -10.82 17.71
C LYS A 446 -17.65 -10.11 17.68
N LEU A 447 -17.20 -9.54 18.79
CA LEU A 447 -15.88 -8.87 18.88
C LEU A 447 -14.71 -9.82 18.60
N LEU A 448 -14.88 -11.10 18.96
CA LEU A 448 -13.92 -12.16 18.63
C LEU A 448 -14.07 -12.65 17.18
N GLY A 449 -15.24 -12.44 16.56
CA GLY A 449 -15.57 -12.86 15.20
C GLY A 449 -15.00 -11.94 14.11
N SER A 450 -15.10 -10.61 14.28
CA SER A 450 -14.50 -9.61 13.39
C SER A 450 -14.57 -8.19 13.99
N PRO A 451 -13.77 -7.22 13.49
CA PRO A 451 -13.86 -5.83 13.91
C PRO A 451 -15.23 -5.20 13.63
N GLN A 452 -15.81 -4.52 14.62
CA GLN A 452 -16.84 -3.52 14.41
C GLN A 452 -16.34 -2.14 14.85
N PHE A 453 -16.32 -1.18 13.93
CA PHE A 453 -16.26 0.24 14.29
C PHE A 453 -17.39 0.99 13.60
N ASN A 454 -18.40 1.38 14.39
CA ASN A 454 -19.45 2.27 13.94
C ASN A 454 -19.26 3.64 14.60
N GLN A 455 -18.69 4.59 13.85
CA GLN A 455 -18.97 6.01 14.05
C GLN A 455 -19.47 6.61 12.73
N PRO A 456 -20.36 7.62 12.75
CA PRO A 456 -20.90 8.20 11.52
C PRO A 456 -19.99 9.30 10.95
N GLY A 457 -19.35 9.03 9.82
CA GLY A 457 -18.60 10.02 9.04
C GLY A 457 -19.51 10.96 8.23
N LYS A 458 -18.99 12.12 7.84
CA LYS A 458 -19.65 13.03 6.88
C LYS A 458 -19.02 12.88 5.50
N GLU A 459 -19.83 12.96 4.44
CA GLU A 459 -19.34 12.84 3.06
C GLU A 459 -18.28 13.90 2.72
N PRO A 460 -17.19 13.52 2.01
CA PRO A 460 -16.20 14.48 1.52
C PRO A 460 -16.78 15.35 0.41
N ALA A 461 -16.44 16.64 0.43
CA ALA A 461 -16.86 17.59 -0.59
C ALA A 461 -16.14 17.36 -1.93
N LYS A 462 -16.89 17.36 -3.04
CA LYS A 462 -16.34 17.25 -4.41
C LYS A 462 -15.41 18.45 -4.72
N ASP A 463 -14.23 18.17 -5.29
CA ASP A 463 -13.29 19.22 -5.70
C ASP A 463 -13.72 19.83 -7.06
N PRO A 464 -13.92 21.16 -7.15
CA PRO A 464 -14.36 21.81 -8.39
C PRO A 464 -13.27 21.95 -9.46
N ARG A 465 -12.00 21.64 -9.19
CA ARG A 465 -10.86 21.89 -10.13
C ARG A 465 -10.72 20.87 -11.28
N ILE A 466 -11.59 19.87 -11.36
CA ILE A 466 -11.49 18.74 -12.32
C ILE A 466 -11.83 19.15 -13.78
N SER A 467 -12.39 20.33 -14.02
CA SER A 467 -13.01 20.68 -15.31
C SER A 467 -12.06 21.01 -16.48
N LEU A 468 -10.76 21.22 -16.25
CA LEU A 468 -9.79 21.69 -17.27
C LEU A 468 -8.85 20.59 -17.81
N GLN A 469 -8.95 19.38 -17.29
CA GLN A 469 -7.98 18.32 -17.58
C GLN A 469 -8.31 17.50 -18.85
N PRO A 470 -7.32 16.89 -19.54
CA PRO A 470 -7.53 16.13 -20.76
C PRO A 470 -8.44 14.90 -20.53
N ARG A 471 -9.38 14.66 -21.45
CA ARG A 471 -10.29 13.50 -21.42
C ARG A 471 -10.04 12.57 -22.60
N LEU A 472 -10.32 11.29 -22.41
CA LEU A 472 -10.21 10.29 -23.46
C LEU A 472 -11.26 10.52 -24.55
N THR A 473 -10.83 10.50 -25.81
CA THR A 473 -11.70 10.68 -26.98
C THR A 473 -11.62 9.48 -27.92
N LYS A 474 -12.61 9.30 -28.80
CA LYS A 474 -12.55 8.25 -29.84
C LYS A 474 -11.34 8.39 -30.77
N ALA A 475 -10.81 9.61 -30.96
CA ALA A 475 -9.61 9.83 -31.77
C ALA A 475 -8.35 9.21 -31.14
N ASP A 476 -8.32 9.07 -29.80
CA ASP A 476 -7.22 8.40 -29.10
C ASP A 476 -7.26 6.87 -29.28
N TRP A 477 -8.40 6.29 -29.64
CA TRP A 477 -8.57 4.83 -29.73
C TRP A 477 -7.79 4.17 -30.87
N HIS A 478 -7.39 4.91 -31.91
CA HIS A 478 -6.46 4.42 -32.94
C HIS A 478 -5.01 4.27 -32.41
N ASP A 479 -4.70 4.91 -31.28
CA ASP A 479 -3.35 5.05 -30.74
C ASP A 479 -3.14 4.22 -29.45
N ILE A 480 -4.22 3.72 -28.84
CA ILE A 480 -4.20 2.84 -27.67
C ILE A 480 -4.23 1.37 -28.12
N GLN A 481 -3.31 0.56 -27.60
CA GLN A 481 -3.34 -0.91 -27.81
C GLN A 481 -4.56 -1.54 -27.13
N ALA A 482 -5.35 -2.34 -27.85
CA ALA A 482 -6.65 -2.82 -27.39
C ALA A 482 -6.59 -3.67 -26.11
N PHE A 483 -5.50 -4.39 -25.84
CA PHE A 483 -5.30 -5.21 -24.63
C PHE A 483 -5.40 -4.41 -23.32
N ILE A 484 -5.06 -3.11 -23.37
CA ILE A 484 -5.24 -2.18 -22.24
C ILE A 484 -6.72 -2.12 -21.86
N VAL A 485 -7.63 -1.94 -22.82
CA VAL A 485 -9.07 -1.69 -22.58
C VAL A 485 -9.91 -2.97 -22.54
N TYR A 486 -9.60 -3.96 -23.37
CA TYR A 486 -10.42 -5.16 -23.56
C TYR A 486 -9.67 -6.42 -23.14
N GLY A 487 -10.38 -7.33 -22.48
CA GLY A 487 -10.01 -8.74 -22.44
C GLY A 487 -10.64 -9.46 -23.62
N TYR A 488 -9.86 -10.21 -24.37
CA TYR A 488 -10.28 -10.85 -25.61
C TYR A 488 -11.08 -12.14 -25.36
N GLY A 489 -12.18 -12.06 -24.61
CA GLY A 489 -12.97 -13.23 -24.17
C GLY A 489 -13.58 -14.11 -25.28
N ASN A 490 -13.54 -13.66 -26.54
CA ASN A 490 -13.92 -14.46 -27.71
C ASN A 490 -12.77 -15.34 -28.24
N PHE A 491 -11.56 -15.25 -27.68
CA PHE A 491 -10.35 -15.93 -28.14
C PHE A 491 -9.91 -16.99 -27.13
N ALA A 492 -10.04 -18.27 -27.50
CA ALA A 492 -9.74 -19.41 -26.65
C ALA A 492 -8.24 -19.63 -26.40
N TYR A 493 -7.38 -19.08 -27.26
CA TYR A 493 -5.94 -19.37 -27.26
C TYR A 493 -5.10 -18.11 -27.12
N GLY A 494 -4.07 -18.19 -26.29
CA GLY A 494 -3.03 -17.19 -26.14
C GLY A 494 -1.65 -17.77 -26.44
N ARG A 495 -0.77 -16.99 -27.07
CA ARG A 495 0.65 -17.34 -27.18
C ARG A 495 1.49 -16.11 -26.87
N TYR A 496 2.52 -16.29 -26.05
CA TYR A 496 3.32 -15.20 -25.52
C TYR A 496 4.79 -15.45 -25.85
N LEU A 497 5.38 -14.57 -26.66
CA LEU A 497 6.78 -14.67 -27.07
C LEU A 497 7.59 -13.63 -26.31
N PHE A 498 8.52 -14.09 -25.47
CA PHE A 498 9.50 -13.27 -24.78
C PHE A 498 10.78 -13.22 -25.61
N LEU A 499 11.22 -12.01 -25.98
CA LEU A 499 12.31 -11.80 -26.92
C LEU A 499 13.45 -10.97 -26.30
N ASN A 500 14.69 -11.24 -26.73
CA ASN A 500 15.89 -10.47 -26.41
C ASN A 500 16.34 -9.67 -27.65
N ILE A 501 16.42 -8.34 -27.54
CA ILE A 501 17.13 -7.49 -28.50
C ILE A 501 18.65 -7.73 -28.41
N HIS A 502 19.25 -8.22 -29.50
CA HIS A 502 20.70 -8.41 -29.65
C HIS A 502 21.32 -7.47 -30.71
N ASP A 503 20.53 -6.92 -31.63
CA ASP A 503 20.93 -5.89 -32.60
C ASP A 503 19.87 -4.79 -32.63
N ALA A 504 20.19 -3.62 -32.06
CA ALA A 504 19.25 -2.53 -31.86
C ALA A 504 18.70 -1.94 -33.17
N GLU A 505 19.55 -1.78 -34.19
CA GLU A 505 19.15 -1.13 -35.45
C GLU A 505 18.25 -2.06 -36.27
N LYS A 506 18.57 -3.36 -36.33
CA LYS A 506 17.66 -4.35 -36.92
C LYS A 506 16.36 -4.44 -36.12
N ALA A 507 16.41 -4.41 -34.78
CA ALA A 507 15.23 -4.45 -33.93
C ALA A 507 14.29 -3.24 -34.14
N LYS A 508 14.81 -2.03 -34.40
CA LYS A 508 14.00 -0.86 -34.77
C LYS A 508 13.30 -1.04 -36.12
N ILE A 509 14.01 -1.54 -37.13
CA ILE A 509 13.44 -1.85 -38.46
C ILE A 509 12.36 -2.94 -38.35
N TRP A 510 12.64 -3.99 -37.59
CA TRP A 510 11.68 -5.06 -37.29
C TRP A 510 10.44 -4.52 -36.57
N LEU A 511 10.63 -3.69 -35.54
CA LEU A 511 9.53 -3.05 -34.80
C LEU A 511 8.62 -2.25 -35.74
N ALA A 512 9.20 -1.46 -36.65
CA ALA A 512 8.44 -0.73 -37.67
C ALA A 512 7.58 -1.66 -38.55
N SER A 513 8.05 -2.88 -38.86
CA SER A 513 7.32 -3.89 -39.63
C SER A 513 6.22 -4.62 -38.83
N VAL A 514 6.33 -4.67 -37.50
CA VAL A 514 5.34 -5.28 -36.59
C VAL A 514 4.22 -4.31 -36.21
N ILE A 515 4.48 -2.99 -36.12
CA ILE A 515 3.49 -1.97 -35.75
C ILE A 515 2.15 -2.09 -36.51
N PRO A 516 2.09 -2.33 -37.83
CA PRO A 516 0.82 -2.48 -38.56
C PRO A 516 -0.02 -3.70 -38.15
N LEU A 517 0.57 -4.69 -37.47
CA LEU A 517 -0.12 -5.88 -36.95
C LEU A 517 -0.73 -5.65 -35.56
N ILE A 518 -0.30 -4.60 -34.85
CA ILE A 518 -0.73 -4.34 -33.47
C ILE A 518 -2.18 -3.87 -33.43
N THR A 519 -3.00 -4.58 -32.66
CA THR A 519 -4.44 -4.35 -32.55
C THR A 519 -4.73 -3.17 -31.62
N ASN A 520 -5.36 -2.12 -32.16
CA ASN A 520 -5.77 -0.92 -31.40
C ASN A 520 -7.25 -0.95 -30.98
N VAL A 521 -7.63 -0.08 -30.03
CA VAL A 521 -8.98 -0.01 -29.42
C VAL A 521 -10.07 0.18 -30.48
N ALA A 522 -9.86 1.04 -31.48
CA ALA A 522 -10.85 1.30 -32.51
C ALA A 522 -11.05 0.09 -33.46
N GLN A 523 -9.95 -0.57 -33.88
CA GLN A 523 -10.03 -1.81 -34.66
C GLN A 523 -10.84 -2.88 -33.93
N TRP A 524 -10.68 -3.00 -32.61
CA TRP A 524 -11.51 -3.89 -31.80
C TRP A 524 -12.98 -3.43 -31.79
N ASP A 525 -13.25 -2.17 -31.45
CA ASP A 525 -14.62 -1.63 -31.29
C ASP A 525 -15.46 -1.75 -32.56
N GLU A 526 -14.88 -1.45 -33.72
CA GLU A 526 -15.54 -1.54 -35.04
C GLU A 526 -15.90 -2.99 -35.41
N ASN A 527 -15.06 -3.96 -35.07
CA ASN A 527 -15.20 -5.35 -35.54
C ASN A 527 -15.82 -6.31 -34.52
N GLU A 528 -15.77 -5.99 -33.23
CA GLU A 528 -16.35 -6.77 -32.13
C GLU A 528 -17.86 -6.96 -32.30
N ALA A 529 -18.57 -5.96 -32.83
CA ALA A 529 -20.02 -6.02 -33.03
C ALA A 529 -20.47 -7.10 -34.03
N HIS A 530 -19.55 -7.58 -34.86
CA HIS A 530 -19.78 -8.60 -35.88
C HIS A 530 -18.92 -9.86 -35.70
N HIS A 531 -18.17 -9.96 -34.58
CA HIS A 531 -17.17 -11.02 -34.35
C HIS A 531 -16.18 -11.19 -35.52
N ALA A 532 -15.82 -10.10 -36.21
CA ALA A 532 -15.08 -10.15 -37.47
C ALA A 532 -13.56 -10.35 -37.29
N LEU A 533 -13.01 -10.07 -36.09
CA LEU A 533 -11.62 -10.38 -35.76
C LEU A 533 -11.49 -11.84 -35.28
N THR A 534 -10.51 -12.55 -35.83
CA THR A 534 -10.14 -13.92 -35.43
C THR A 534 -8.87 -13.98 -34.57
N TYR A 535 -8.17 -12.84 -34.44
CA TYR A 535 -7.00 -12.68 -33.59
C TYR A 535 -6.80 -11.22 -33.15
N ALA A 536 -5.90 -11.03 -32.19
CA ALA A 536 -5.28 -9.77 -31.83
C ALA A 536 -3.78 -9.97 -31.56
N VAL A 537 -2.99 -8.91 -31.78
CA VAL A 537 -1.54 -8.88 -31.49
C VAL A 537 -1.23 -7.62 -30.69
N ASN A 538 -0.46 -7.75 -29.61
CA ASN A 538 -0.02 -6.63 -28.77
C ASN A 538 1.45 -6.77 -28.39
N ILE A 539 2.06 -5.65 -27.98
CA ILE A 539 3.49 -5.58 -27.63
C ILE A 539 3.71 -4.77 -26.36
N ALA A 540 4.59 -5.28 -25.50
CA ALA A 540 5.06 -4.60 -24.29
C ALA A 540 6.60 -4.70 -24.20
N LEU A 541 7.22 -3.68 -23.59
CA LEU A 541 8.67 -3.48 -23.53
C LEU A 541 9.14 -3.36 -22.08
N THR A 542 10.28 -3.97 -21.71
CA THR A 542 10.91 -3.75 -20.39
C THR A 542 11.81 -2.50 -20.41
N ASN A 543 12.26 -2.00 -19.25
CA ASN A 543 13.20 -0.87 -19.20
C ASN A 543 14.51 -1.14 -19.99
N PRO A 544 15.19 -2.31 -19.84
CA PRO A 544 16.36 -2.65 -20.67
C PRO A 544 16.07 -2.67 -22.18
N ALA A 545 14.83 -2.92 -22.61
CA ALA A 545 14.46 -2.81 -24.02
C ALA A 545 14.46 -1.37 -24.52
N LEU A 546 13.99 -0.41 -23.71
CA LEU A 546 14.03 1.01 -24.04
C LEU A 546 15.48 1.52 -24.11
N GLU A 547 16.34 1.06 -23.19
CA GLU A 547 17.78 1.33 -23.22
C GLU A 547 18.43 0.84 -24.53
N LYS A 548 18.19 -0.43 -24.91
CA LYS A 548 18.69 -0.98 -26.19
C LYS A 548 18.08 -0.31 -27.42
N LEU A 549 16.82 0.13 -27.37
CA LEU A 549 16.17 0.91 -28.44
C LEU A 549 16.66 2.38 -28.50
N SER A 550 17.71 2.74 -27.75
CA SER A 550 18.37 4.05 -27.78
C SER A 550 17.55 5.20 -27.18
N VAL A 551 16.58 4.92 -26.29
CA VAL A 551 15.88 5.97 -25.54
C VAL A 551 16.88 6.73 -24.65
N GLU A 552 16.78 8.07 -24.62
CA GLU A 552 17.67 8.95 -23.86
C GLU A 552 17.58 8.70 -22.35
N ASP A 553 18.71 8.80 -21.65
CA ASP A 553 18.79 8.50 -20.21
C ASP A 553 17.96 9.47 -19.36
N GLU A 554 17.82 10.73 -19.79
CA GLU A 554 16.90 11.70 -19.16
C GLU A 554 15.43 11.31 -19.35
N THR A 555 15.06 10.77 -20.52
CA THR A 555 13.71 10.22 -20.74
C THR A 555 13.49 9.00 -19.85
N LEU A 556 14.45 8.07 -19.80
CA LEU A 556 14.37 6.86 -18.97
C LEU A 556 14.15 7.20 -17.48
N LYS A 557 14.87 8.18 -16.93
CA LYS A 557 14.73 8.65 -15.54
C LYS A 557 13.31 9.13 -15.17
N THR A 558 12.47 9.50 -16.15
CA THR A 558 11.09 9.96 -15.90
C THR A 558 10.07 8.83 -15.78
N PHE A 559 10.42 7.59 -16.17
CA PHE A 559 9.57 6.43 -15.91
C PHE A 559 9.45 6.12 -14.40
N SER A 560 8.39 5.40 -14.03
CA SER A 560 8.21 4.92 -12.66
C SER A 560 9.39 4.08 -12.18
N ARG A 561 9.71 4.18 -10.89
CA ARG A 561 10.87 3.53 -10.29
C ARG A 561 10.76 2.02 -10.38
N GLU A 562 9.55 1.51 -10.22
CA GLU A 562 9.19 0.09 -10.26
C GLU A 562 9.49 -0.48 -11.65
N PHE A 563 9.08 0.23 -12.70
CA PHE A 563 9.37 -0.16 -14.09
C PHE A 563 10.88 -0.11 -14.39
N ARG A 564 11.58 0.94 -13.96
CA ARG A 564 13.05 1.08 -14.15
C ARG A 564 13.84 -0.05 -13.48
N GLU A 565 13.52 -0.39 -12.24
CA GLU A 565 14.21 -1.43 -11.48
C GLU A 565 13.79 -2.86 -11.90
N GLY A 566 12.55 -3.01 -12.39
CA GLY A 566 11.90 -4.28 -12.67
C GLY A 566 11.30 -4.96 -11.44
N ILE A 567 10.47 -5.99 -11.66
CA ILE A 567 9.75 -6.73 -10.60
C ILE A 567 10.69 -7.50 -9.65
N ALA A 568 11.83 -7.97 -10.17
CA ALA A 568 12.87 -8.64 -9.39
C ALA A 568 14.24 -7.99 -9.69
N PRO A 569 14.60 -6.91 -8.97
CA PRO A 569 15.93 -6.30 -9.02
C PRO A 569 16.97 -7.18 -8.35
N GLU A 570 18.23 -7.05 -8.77
CA GLU A 570 19.33 -7.66 -8.07
C GLU A 570 19.59 -6.99 -6.70
N PRO A 571 19.97 -7.74 -5.66
CA PRO A 571 20.41 -7.19 -4.39
C PRO A 571 21.72 -6.40 -4.57
N LYS A 572 21.70 -5.08 -4.32
CA LYS A 572 22.91 -4.27 -4.37
C LYS A 572 23.89 -4.65 -3.25
N GLY A 573 25.12 -5.01 -3.62
CA GLY A 573 26.29 -4.98 -2.73
C GLY A 573 26.70 -6.29 -2.03
N ARG A 574 26.10 -7.45 -2.38
CA ARG A 574 26.58 -8.79 -1.98
C ARG A 574 26.26 -9.84 -3.05
N GLU A 575 27.17 -9.99 -4.01
CA GLU A 575 27.04 -10.92 -5.15
C GLU A 575 27.20 -12.40 -4.75
N ASP A 576 27.61 -12.68 -3.51
CA ASP A 576 27.99 -14.00 -3.00
C ASP A 576 26.86 -14.76 -2.30
N ASN A 577 25.75 -14.11 -1.92
CA ASN A 577 24.69 -14.73 -1.11
C ASN A 577 23.32 -14.73 -1.79
N LYS A 578 22.97 -15.87 -2.40
CA LYS A 578 21.68 -16.13 -3.07
C LYS A 578 20.48 -16.21 -2.12
N ASP A 579 20.69 -16.29 -0.80
CA ASP A 579 19.61 -16.28 0.19
C ASP A 579 19.10 -14.85 0.48
N LEU A 580 19.77 -13.80 -0.03
CA LEU A 580 19.36 -12.41 0.13
C LEU A 580 18.42 -11.96 -0.99
N LEU A 581 17.13 -11.81 -0.67
CA LEU A 581 16.13 -11.25 -1.59
C LEU A 581 16.18 -9.72 -1.63
N HIS A 582 15.90 -9.13 -2.79
CA HIS A 582 15.68 -7.69 -2.91
C HIS A 582 14.37 -7.29 -2.18
N PRO A 583 14.28 -6.11 -1.53
CA PRO A 583 13.07 -5.69 -0.79
C PRO A 583 11.76 -5.80 -1.58
N ARG A 584 11.77 -5.53 -2.89
CA ARG A 584 10.58 -5.72 -3.77
C ARG A 584 10.05 -7.17 -3.73
N SER A 585 10.93 -8.16 -3.79
CA SER A 585 10.55 -9.58 -3.73
C SER A 585 9.98 -9.94 -2.36
N ILE A 586 10.47 -9.32 -1.29
CA ILE A 586 9.95 -9.53 0.07
C ILE A 586 8.52 -8.97 0.19
N ILE A 587 8.27 -7.71 -0.21
CA ILE A 587 6.93 -7.11 -0.12
C ILE A 587 5.89 -7.79 -1.02
N LEU A 588 6.33 -8.33 -2.17
CA LEU A 588 5.49 -9.11 -3.08
C LEU A 588 5.20 -10.54 -2.60
N GLY A 589 5.92 -11.05 -1.59
CA GLY A 589 5.76 -12.44 -1.13
C GLY A 589 6.55 -13.47 -1.94
N ASP A 590 7.46 -13.02 -2.79
CA ASP A 590 8.27 -13.83 -3.70
C ASP A 590 9.44 -14.47 -2.93
N THR A 591 9.08 -15.40 -2.05
CA THR A 591 9.96 -16.08 -1.09
C THR A 591 9.89 -17.59 -1.28
N GLY A 592 10.93 -18.31 -0.85
CA GLY A 592 10.96 -19.79 -0.90
C GLY A 592 10.77 -20.32 -2.33
N SER A 593 9.78 -21.20 -2.52
CA SER A 593 9.40 -21.75 -3.83
C SER A 593 9.00 -20.72 -4.89
N SER A 594 8.54 -19.53 -4.46
CA SER A 594 8.17 -18.39 -5.31
C SER A 594 9.31 -17.40 -5.53
N ALA A 595 10.50 -17.63 -4.95
CA ALA A 595 11.62 -16.70 -5.07
C ALA A 595 12.07 -16.50 -6.53
N PRO A 596 12.50 -15.28 -6.94
CA PRO A 596 12.83 -14.99 -8.34
C PRO A 596 13.92 -15.88 -8.96
N TRP A 597 14.81 -16.44 -8.14
CA TRP A 597 15.84 -17.39 -8.56
C TRP A 597 15.27 -18.70 -9.13
N ASN A 598 14.04 -19.04 -8.73
CA ASN A 598 13.29 -20.22 -9.18
C ASN A 598 12.37 -19.91 -10.37
N TRP A 599 12.39 -18.69 -10.90
CA TRP A 599 11.55 -18.32 -12.02
C TRP A 599 12.13 -18.79 -13.35
N ARG A 600 11.25 -19.25 -14.23
CA ARG A 600 11.57 -19.60 -15.61
C ARG A 600 11.65 -18.37 -16.52
N VAL A 601 10.85 -17.34 -16.24
CA VAL A 601 10.77 -16.10 -17.03
C VAL A 601 11.01 -14.89 -16.13
N GLY A 602 11.96 -14.02 -16.49
CA GLY A 602 12.33 -12.84 -15.69
C GLY A 602 13.18 -13.16 -14.46
N ASN A 603 13.94 -14.24 -14.49
CA ASN A 603 14.89 -14.59 -13.44
C ASN A 603 16.00 -13.51 -13.35
N PRO A 604 16.35 -12.98 -12.16
CA PRO A 604 17.44 -12.02 -12.04
C PRO A 604 18.76 -12.51 -12.64
N ALA A 605 19.03 -13.81 -12.56
CA ALA A 605 20.26 -14.42 -13.10
C ALA A 605 20.35 -14.40 -14.64
N ASP A 606 19.25 -14.09 -15.36
CA ASP A 606 19.26 -13.92 -16.81
C ASP A 606 19.68 -12.48 -17.24
N ARG A 607 19.82 -11.51 -16.31
CA ARG A 607 20.18 -10.11 -16.62
C ARG A 607 21.54 -10.00 -17.32
N GLY A 608 21.63 -9.13 -18.33
CA GLY A 608 22.83 -8.93 -19.14
C GLY A 608 23.14 -10.08 -20.11
N THR A 609 22.37 -11.17 -20.11
CA THR A 609 22.58 -12.33 -20.99
C THR A 609 21.68 -12.29 -22.24
N ASP A 610 21.84 -13.27 -23.12
CA ASP A 610 20.93 -13.53 -24.24
C ASP A 610 19.54 -14.02 -23.78
N ARG A 611 19.39 -14.38 -22.51
CA ARG A 611 18.14 -14.78 -21.87
C ARG A 611 17.39 -13.63 -21.19
N GLU A 612 17.97 -12.43 -21.12
CA GLU A 612 17.26 -11.26 -20.57
C GLU A 612 16.03 -10.93 -21.42
N ILE A 613 14.89 -10.65 -20.78
CA ILE A 613 13.64 -10.36 -21.46
C ILE A 613 13.53 -8.85 -21.79
N HIS A 614 13.50 -8.54 -23.09
CA HIS A 614 13.35 -7.18 -23.59
C HIS A 614 11.92 -6.91 -24.06
N ILE A 615 11.35 -7.81 -24.87
CA ILE A 615 10.04 -7.60 -25.51
C ILE A 615 9.11 -8.76 -25.17
N LEU A 616 7.85 -8.46 -24.91
CA LEU A 616 6.76 -9.41 -24.87
C LEU A 616 5.82 -9.14 -26.04
N LEU A 617 5.71 -10.10 -26.97
CA LEU A 617 4.62 -10.14 -27.95
C LEU A 617 3.50 -11.04 -27.43
N LEU A 618 2.29 -10.49 -27.39
CA LEU A 618 1.09 -11.19 -26.98
C LEU A 618 0.23 -11.46 -28.21
N PHE A 619 -0.07 -12.73 -28.46
CA PHE A 619 -1.06 -13.18 -29.43
C PHE A 619 -2.28 -13.69 -28.68
N SER A 620 -3.47 -13.38 -29.18
CA SER A 620 -4.71 -14.01 -28.75
C SER A 620 -5.55 -14.32 -29.98
N ALA A 621 -6.10 -15.54 -30.08
CA ALA A 621 -6.81 -16.00 -31.27
C ALA A 621 -7.90 -17.03 -30.93
N VAL A 622 -8.79 -17.30 -31.88
CA VAL A 622 -9.84 -18.33 -31.70
C VAL A 622 -9.23 -19.73 -31.57
N ASN A 623 -8.06 -19.98 -32.16
CA ASN A 623 -7.29 -21.23 -32.04
C ASN A 623 -5.77 -20.99 -32.25
N ASP A 624 -5.00 -22.06 -32.08
CA ASP A 624 -3.55 -22.14 -32.27
C ASP A 624 -3.11 -22.01 -33.74
N GLU A 625 -3.83 -22.65 -34.68
CA GLU A 625 -3.51 -22.62 -36.11
C GLU A 625 -3.48 -21.18 -36.68
N ILE A 626 -4.37 -20.30 -36.23
CA ILE A 626 -4.37 -18.88 -36.59
C ILE A 626 -3.05 -18.22 -36.17
N VAL A 627 -2.53 -18.52 -34.98
CA VAL A 627 -1.24 -18.00 -34.49
C VAL A 627 -0.08 -18.57 -35.29
N ASP A 628 -0.09 -19.88 -35.61
CA ASP A 628 0.94 -20.49 -36.46
C ASP A 628 0.96 -19.88 -37.87
N ASN A 629 -0.20 -19.52 -38.41
CA ASN A 629 -0.31 -18.82 -39.69
C ASN A 629 0.14 -17.35 -39.60
N LEU A 630 -0.12 -16.66 -38.49
CA LEU A 630 0.41 -15.32 -38.21
C LEU A 630 1.94 -15.31 -38.15
N LEU A 631 2.55 -16.28 -37.47
CA LEU A 631 4.02 -16.37 -37.34
C LEU A 631 4.75 -16.61 -38.68
N LYS A 632 4.03 -16.99 -39.74
CA LYS A 632 4.55 -17.06 -41.13
C LYS A 632 4.61 -15.69 -41.82
N ASN A 633 3.98 -14.65 -41.28
CA ASN A 633 4.11 -13.28 -41.78
C ASN A 633 5.60 -12.86 -41.77
N ALA A 634 6.09 -12.22 -42.83
CA ALA A 634 7.50 -11.88 -42.98
C ALA A 634 8.10 -11.11 -41.77
N ALA A 635 7.33 -10.22 -41.15
CA ALA A 635 7.76 -9.48 -39.95
C ALA A 635 7.97 -10.43 -38.74
N LEU A 636 7.07 -11.39 -38.52
CA LEU A 636 7.13 -12.31 -37.39
C LEU A 636 8.10 -13.49 -37.66
N ALA A 637 8.13 -13.99 -38.89
CA ALA A 637 9.07 -15.02 -39.34
C ALA A 637 10.55 -14.57 -39.23
N SER A 638 10.80 -13.26 -39.34
CA SER A 638 12.16 -12.70 -39.22
C SER A 638 12.80 -12.86 -37.83
N ILE A 639 11.99 -13.11 -36.78
CA ILE A 639 12.46 -13.45 -35.43
C ILE A 639 13.20 -14.80 -35.46
N PHE A 640 12.62 -15.79 -36.15
CA PHE A 640 13.11 -17.17 -36.15
C PHE A 640 14.27 -17.42 -37.12
N ASN A 641 14.43 -16.56 -38.14
CA ASN A 641 15.55 -16.63 -39.08
C ASN A 641 16.73 -15.71 -38.68
N GLY A 642 16.64 -15.00 -37.55
CA GLY A 642 17.69 -14.14 -37.00
C GLY A 642 17.87 -12.78 -37.70
N SER A 643 17.07 -12.45 -38.71
CA SER A 643 17.20 -11.15 -39.42
C SER A 643 16.56 -9.97 -38.68
N ALA A 644 15.71 -10.22 -37.68
CA ALA A 644 15.00 -9.20 -36.92
C ALA A 644 15.85 -8.38 -35.92
N GLY A 645 17.05 -8.83 -35.56
CA GLY A 645 17.81 -8.25 -34.44
C GLY A 645 17.25 -8.55 -33.04
N VAL A 646 16.18 -9.34 -32.99
CA VAL A 646 15.61 -9.94 -31.79
C VAL A 646 15.66 -11.46 -31.90
N SER A 647 15.88 -12.14 -30.77
CA SER A 647 15.86 -13.59 -30.63
C SER A 647 14.74 -14.02 -29.67
N LEU A 648 14.13 -15.17 -29.92
CA LEU A 648 13.18 -15.79 -29.00
C LEU A 648 13.91 -16.36 -27.78
N VAL A 649 13.46 -16.01 -26.57
CA VAL A 649 13.95 -16.57 -25.30
C VAL A 649 12.98 -17.61 -24.75
N PHE A 650 11.70 -17.24 -24.62
CA PHE A 650 10.65 -18.11 -24.08
C PHE A 650 9.38 -18.01 -24.92
N THR A 651 8.73 -19.16 -25.10
CA THR A 651 7.33 -19.24 -25.55
C THR A 651 6.50 -19.80 -24.42
N GLU A 652 5.48 -19.05 -24.03
CA GLU A 652 4.43 -19.49 -23.11
C GLU A 652 3.10 -19.59 -23.87
N GLN A 653 2.23 -20.49 -23.43
CA GLN A 653 0.92 -20.73 -24.05
C GLN A 653 -0.20 -20.59 -23.03
N GLY A 654 -1.26 -19.89 -23.43
CA GLY A 654 -2.46 -19.71 -22.64
C GLY A 654 -3.66 -20.39 -23.29
N TRP A 655 -4.53 -20.96 -22.48
CA TRP A 655 -5.81 -21.52 -22.89
C TRP A 655 -6.91 -20.92 -22.01
N MET A 656 -8.03 -20.53 -22.63
CA MET A 656 -9.25 -20.11 -21.96
C MET A 656 -10.39 -20.96 -22.50
N PRO A 657 -10.97 -21.89 -21.71
CA PRO A 657 -12.12 -22.67 -22.17
C PRO A 657 -13.31 -21.72 -22.33
N MET A 658 -13.64 -21.36 -23.58
CA MET A 658 -14.67 -20.36 -23.92
C MET A 658 -16.06 -20.69 -23.33
N GLN A 659 -16.31 -21.95 -23.00
CA GLN A 659 -17.58 -22.42 -22.42
C GLN A 659 -17.66 -22.27 -20.89
N THR A 660 -16.53 -22.15 -20.18
CA THR A 660 -16.52 -22.15 -18.71
C THR A 660 -15.86 -20.90 -18.10
N GLY A 661 -14.82 -20.34 -18.72
CA GLY A 661 -14.13 -19.14 -18.23
C GLY A 661 -13.47 -19.30 -16.84
N ARG A 662 -12.84 -20.47 -16.59
CA ARG A 662 -12.36 -20.88 -15.27
C ARG A 662 -10.85 -20.91 -15.14
N GLU A 663 -10.39 -20.75 -13.90
CA GLU A 663 -9.01 -21.02 -13.49
C GLU A 663 -8.86 -22.45 -12.92
N ALA A 664 -7.63 -22.86 -12.54
CA ALA A 664 -7.31 -24.26 -12.30
C ALA A 664 -7.90 -24.84 -11.00
N PHE A 665 -8.27 -24.02 -10.00
CA PHE A 665 -9.03 -24.49 -8.84
C PHE A 665 -10.51 -24.77 -9.16
N GLY A 666 -11.03 -24.29 -10.29
CA GLY A 666 -12.39 -24.54 -10.78
C GLY A 666 -13.38 -23.36 -10.65
N PHE A 667 -12.90 -22.18 -10.29
CA PHE A 667 -13.71 -20.96 -10.13
C PHE A 667 -13.78 -20.14 -11.41
N HIS A 668 -14.94 -19.52 -11.66
CA HIS A 668 -15.12 -18.61 -12.79
C HIS A 668 -14.41 -17.27 -12.55
N ASP A 669 -13.42 -16.95 -13.39
CA ASP A 669 -12.68 -15.68 -13.37
C ASP A 669 -13.12 -14.72 -14.52
N GLY A 670 -12.59 -13.50 -14.54
CA GLY A 670 -12.92 -12.45 -15.50
C GLY A 670 -14.18 -11.63 -15.13
N ILE A 671 -14.93 -12.05 -14.11
CA ILE A 671 -16.21 -11.45 -13.69
C ILE A 671 -16.07 -9.97 -13.30
N SER A 672 -15.15 -9.66 -12.38
CA SER A 672 -14.99 -8.32 -11.82
C SER A 672 -13.78 -7.61 -12.42
N ASN A 673 -14.05 -6.61 -13.27
CA ASN A 673 -13.09 -5.68 -13.86
C ASN A 673 -13.68 -4.26 -13.79
N PRO A 674 -12.87 -3.21 -13.53
CA PRO A 674 -13.35 -1.83 -13.50
C PRO A 674 -13.81 -1.38 -14.89
N TRP A 675 -14.81 -0.50 -14.91
CA TRP A 675 -15.28 0.17 -16.13
C TRP A 675 -14.57 1.50 -16.25
N VAL A 676 -13.84 1.72 -17.34
CA VAL A 676 -12.96 2.88 -17.48
C VAL A 676 -13.66 3.99 -18.27
N GLU A 677 -13.66 5.20 -17.73
CA GLU A 677 -14.17 6.42 -18.37
C GLU A 677 -13.66 6.56 -19.81
N GLY A 678 -14.57 6.87 -20.75
CA GLY A 678 -14.26 7.11 -22.16
C GLY A 678 -13.86 5.89 -23.00
N THR A 679 -13.88 4.66 -22.45
CA THR A 679 -13.42 3.44 -23.16
C THR A 679 -14.52 2.50 -23.64
N ARG A 680 -15.72 2.59 -23.06
CA ARG A 680 -16.90 1.77 -23.38
C ARG A 680 -18.14 2.67 -23.48
N TYR A 681 -19.29 2.12 -23.80
CA TYR A 681 -20.52 2.87 -24.05
C TYR A 681 -21.61 2.62 -23.02
N ASN A 682 -22.45 3.63 -22.75
CA ASN A 682 -23.58 3.54 -21.83
C ASN A 682 -24.80 2.80 -22.41
N ILE A 683 -24.98 2.83 -23.73
CA ILE A 683 -26.08 2.16 -24.43
C ILE A 683 -25.54 1.41 -25.66
N ARG A 684 -26.09 0.23 -25.94
CA ARG A 684 -25.83 -0.53 -27.18
C ARG A 684 -27.17 -0.82 -27.88
N HIS A 685 -27.34 -0.24 -29.06
CA HIS A 685 -28.58 -0.35 -29.84
C HIS A 685 -28.61 -1.62 -30.69
N ARG A 686 -29.83 -1.99 -31.11
CA ARG A 686 -30.10 -3.19 -31.90
C ARG A 686 -29.52 -3.14 -33.32
N ASP A 687 -29.42 -1.95 -33.90
CA ASP A 687 -28.86 -1.72 -35.24
C ASP A 687 -27.31 -1.80 -35.28
N GLY A 688 -26.67 -2.07 -34.15
CA GLY A 688 -25.23 -2.10 -33.99
C GLY A 688 -24.62 -0.74 -33.62
N SER A 689 -25.40 0.34 -33.64
CA SER A 689 -24.93 1.64 -33.17
C SER A 689 -24.67 1.62 -31.66
N ARG A 690 -23.64 2.36 -31.25
CA ARG A 690 -23.18 2.48 -29.86
C ARG A 690 -23.46 3.91 -29.38
N GLY A 691 -23.91 4.06 -28.14
CA GLY A 691 -24.31 5.34 -27.55
C GLY A 691 -23.14 6.26 -27.23
N GLU A 692 -23.23 6.97 -26.11
CA GLU A 692 -22.15 7.85 -25.65
C GLU A 692 -21.09 7.06 -24.86
N PRO A 693 -19.80 7.45 -24.92
CA PRO A 693 -18.77 6.88 -24.07
C PRO A 693 -19.05 7.09 -22.58
N LEU A 694 -18.67 6.11 -21.75
CA LEU A 694 -18.93 6.10 -20.31
C LEU A 694 -18.34 7.31 -19.59
N LYS A 695 -19.10 7.85 -18.63
CA LYS A 695 -18.77 9.06 -17.86
C LYS A 695 -18.79 8.78 -16.36
N ILE A 696 -17.94 9.48 -15.60
CA ILE A 696 -17.94 9.39 -14.14
C ILE A 696 -19.31 9.74 -13.55
N GLY A 697 -19.83 8.86 -12.71
CA GLY A 697 -21.14 9.00 -12.07
C GLY A 697 -22.32 8.42 -12.84
N GLU A 698 -22.10 7.82 -14.02
CA GLU A 698 -23.12 6.96 -14.64
C GLU A 698 -23.39 5.72 -13.77
N LYS A 699 -24.67 5.38 -13.63
CA LYS A 699 -25.15 4.30 -12.74
C LYS A 699 -25.72 3.09 -13.46
N GLN A 700 -26.12 3.23 -14.73
CA GLN A 700 -26.74 2.15 -15.48
C GLN A 700 -26.23 2.11 -16.92
N ILE A 701 -26.03 0.90 -17.41
CA ILE A 701 -25.70 0.55 -18.80
C ILE A 701 -26.87 -0.25 -19.32
N ILE A 702 -27.45 0.19 -20.43
CA ILE A 702 -28.70 -0.38 -20.96
C ILE A 702 -28.43 -1.08 -22.29
N LYS A 703 -29.02 -2.26 -22.45
CA LYS A 703 -29.09 -2.98 -23.71
C LYS A 703 -30.53 -3.05 -24.18
N GLU A 704 -30.73 -2.77 -25.46
CA GLU A 704 -31.99 -3.01 -26.16
C GLU A 704 -32.01 -4.44 -26.72
N ASP A 705 -33.03 -5.23 -26.36
CA ASP A 705 -33.18 -6.60 -26.83
C ASP A 705 -34.07 -6.70 -28.10
N LYS A 706 -34.21 -7.92 -28.66
CA LYS A 706 -34.81 -8.15 -29.99
C LYS A 706 -36.30 -7.80 -30.10
N ASP A 707 -37.00 -7.64 -28.99
CA ASP A 707 -38.40 -7.24 -28.89
C ASP A 707 -38.58 -5.72 -28.66
N GLY A 708 -37.49 -4.96 -28.51
CA GLY A 708 -37.52 -3.53 -28.16
C GLY A 708 -37.60 -3.26 -26.66
N SER A 709 -37.56 -4.29 -25.81
CA SER A 709 -37.40 -4.10 -24.37
C SER A 709 -35.99 -3.60 -24.02
N GLN A 710 -35.88 -2.81 -22.96
CA GLN A 710 -34.61 -2.34 -22.42
C GLN A 710 -34.29 -3.07 -21.13
N ARG A 711 -33.10 -3.67 -21.06
CA ARG A 711 -32.58 -4.31 -19.85
C ARG A 711 -31.30 -3.66 -19.36
N VAL A 712 -31.20 -3.56 -18.04
CA VAL A 712 -30.02 -3.09 -17.32
C VAL A 712 -28.96 -4.20 -17.37
N ILE A 713 -27.83 -3.94 -18.04
CA ILE A 713 -26.67 -4.86 -18.15
C ILE A 713 -25.45 -4.36 -17.33
N GLY A 714 -25.69 -3.37 -16.47
CA GLY A 714 -24.81 -2.67 -15.53
C GLY A 714 -25.61 -1.47 -14.97
N LEU A 715 -25.24 -0.78 -13.90
CA LEU A 715 -23.94 -0.78 -13.24
C LEU A 715 -24.03 -0.27 -11.77
N ASP A 716 -25.23 -0.32 -11.15
CA ASP A 716 -25.61 0.50 -9.98
C ASP A 716 -24.63 0.43 -8.78
N TYR A 717 -23.79 -0.62 -8.71
CA TYR A 717 -22.86 -0.91 -7.63
C TYR A 717 -21.36 -1.10 -8.01
N ASP A 718 -20.91 -0.87 -9.25
CA ASP A 718 -19.46 -0.81 -9.57
C ASP A 718 -19.15 0.46 -10.39
N PRO A 719 -18.66 1.54 -9.75
CA PRO A 719 -18.58 2.85 -10.39
C PRO A 719 -17.61 2.86 -11.59
N VAL A 720 -17.93 3.69 -12.58
CA VAL A 720 -16.96 4.08 -13.62
C VAL A 720 -15.76 4.73 -12.93
N VAL A 721 -14.57 4.20 -13.21
CA VAL A 721 -13.26 4.67 -12.70
C VAL A 721 -12.62 5.55 -13.77
N ARG A 722 -11.93 6.61 -13.36
CA ARG A 722 -11.28 7.54 -14.29
C ARG A 722 -10.21 6.90 -15.15
N THR A 723 -10.06 7.44 -16.36
CA THR A 723 -9.11 6.96 -17.37
C THR A 723 -7.68 6.85 -16.83
N GLY A 724 -7.25 7.84 -16.05
CA GLY A 724 -5.87 7.92 -15.55
C GLY A 724 -5.47 6.86 -14.54
N GLU A 725 -6.38 6.05 -14.00
CA GLU A 725 -5.98 4.88 -13.20
C GLU A 725 -5.34 3.78 -14.08
N PHE A 726 -5.59 3.79 -15.39
CA PHE A 726 -5.17 2.70 -16.29
C PHE A 726 -4.42 3.16 -17.54
N ILE A 727 -4.65 4.38 -18.02
CA ILE A 727 -4.04 4.91 -19.24
C ILE A 727 -3.29 6.20 -18.90
N LEU A 728 -2.00 6.22 -19.20
CA LEU A 728 -1.11 7.35 -18.88
C LEU A 728 -1.48 8.60 -19.68
N GLY A 729 -1.16 9.75 -19.08
CA GLY A 729 -1.47 11.08 -19.63
C GLY A 729 -2.93 11.53 -19.47
N TYR A 730 -3.74 10.82 -18.66
CA TYR A 730 -5.10 11.22 -18.27
C TYR A 730 -5.24 11.36 -16.75
N PRO A 731 -6.25 12.10 -16.24
CA PRO A 731 -6.47 12.25 -14.81
C PRO A 731 -6.91 10.96 -14.13
N ASN A 732 -6.27 10.65 -13.01
CA ASN A 732 -6.63 9.59 -12.08
C ASN A 732 -7.76 10.07 -11.12
N GLU A 733 -8.18 9.25 -10.16
CA GLU A 733 -9.26 9.54 -9.20
C GLU A 733 -8.95 10.75 -8.30
N TYR A 734 -7.68 11.02 -7.99
CA TYR A 734 -7.25 12.26 -7.32
C TYR A 734 -7.42 13.53 -8.19
N GLY A 735 -7.63 13.37 -9.49
CA GLY A 735 -7.75 14.46 -10.47
C GLY A 735 -6.40 14.91 -11.05
N GLN A 736 -5.40 14.04 -11.02
CA GLN A 736 -4.02 14.34 -11.38
C GLN A 736 -3.53 13.40 -12.47
N LEU A 737 -2.58 13.85 -13.29
CA LEU A 737 -1.89 12.95 -14.19
C LEU A 737 -0.98 12.01 -13.38
N PRO A 738 -1.02 10.68 -13.60
CA PRO A 738 0.02 9.77 -13.12
C PRO A 738 1.40 10.19 -13.63
N LEU A 739 2.46 9.70 -12.97
CA LEU A 739 3.82 9.89 -13.47
C LEU A 739 3.94 9.25 -14.86
N THR A 740 4.19 10.09 -15.86
CA THR A 740 4.27 9.70 -17.27
C THR A 740 5.66 10.05 -17.81
N PRO A 741 6.29 9.19 -18.62
CA PRO A 741 7.60 9.47 -19.19
C PRO A 741 7.56 10.64 -20.18
N LEU A 742 8.58 11.49 -20.13
CA LEU A 742 8.65 12.77 -20.84
C LEU A 742 9.85 12.82 -21.79
N VAL A 743 9.67 13.49 -22.93
CA VAL A 743 10.71 13.70 -23.96
C VAL A 743 10.83 15.21 -24.24
N TRP A 744 12.03 15.75 -24.06
CA TRP A 744 12.31 17.18 -24.30
C TRP A 744 12.61 17.49 -25.77
N ASN A 745 13.29 16.59 -26.48
CA ASN A 745 13.80 16.82 -27.84
C ASN A 745 13.14 15.89 -28.88
N ASP A 746 11.80 15.87 -28.97
CA ASP A 746 11.11 15.11 -30.03
C ASP A 746 11.14 15.84 -31.38
N THR A 747 12.04 15.42 -32.27
CA THR A 747 12.09 15.90 -33.66
C THR A 747 11.09 15.21 -34.59
N SER A 748 10.44 14.12 -34.16
CA SER A 748 9.53 13.33 -35.00
C SER A 748 8.12 13.93 -35.09
N SER A 749 7.72 14.74 -34.11
CA SER A 749 6.35 15.24 -33.91
C SER A 749 5.28 14.15 -33.77
N LEU A 750 5.69 12.90 -33.49
CA LEU A 750 4.77 11.78 -33.27
C LEU A 750 4.11 11.85 -31.88
N LEU A 751 4.82 12.40 -30.89
CA LEU A 751 4.37 12.41 -29.51
C LEU A 751 3.49 13.64 -29.21
N LYS A 752 2.45 13.40 -28.40
CA LYS A 752 1.53 14.47 -27.95
C LYS A 752 2.23 15.38 -26.94
N PRO A 753 1.92 16.69 -26.90
CA PRO A 753 2.42 17.58 -25.84
C PRO A 753 2.00 17.09 -24.45
N PHE A 754 2.85 17.30 -23.44
CA PHE A 754 2.46 17.12 -22.05
C PHE A 754 1.38 18.14 -21.69
N ALA A 755 0.25 17.67 -21.16
CA ALA A 755 -1.02 18.40 -21.19
C ALA A 755 -1.55 18.75 -19.79
N THR A 756 -1.04 19.82 -19.20
CA THR A 756 -1.67 20.50 -18.05
C THR A 756 -1.58 22.02 -18.23
N ASP A 757 -2.70 22.74 -18.12
CA ASP A 757 -2.72 24.22 -18.16
C ASP A 757 -1.89 24.85 -17.03
N ASP A 758 -1.71 24.11 -15.91
CA ASP A 758 -0.89 24.47 -14.76
C ASP A 758 0.56 23.94 -14.86
N ALA A 759 1.04 23.53 -16.04
CA ALA A 759 2.42 23.03 -16.20
C ALA A 759 3.46 24.10 -15.81
N PRO A 760 4.51 23.76 -15.04
CA PRO A 760 5.68 24.61 -14.88
C PRO A 760 6.25 25.01 -16.25
N ALA A 761 6.69 26.26 -16.40
CA ALA A 761 7.17 26.79 -17.68
C ALA A 761 8.38 26.01 -18.25
N SER A 762 9.10 25.26 -17.41
CA SER A 762 10.17 24.32 -17.77
C SER A 762 9.70 23.07 -18.51
N LEU A 763 8.39 22.79 -18.55
CA LEU A 763 7.79 21.70 -19.32
C LEU A 763 7.13 22.19 -20.63
N ASN A 764 7.25 23.47 -20.98
CA ASN A 764 6.74 23.98 -22.26
C ASN A 764 7.46 23.31 -23.44
N GLY A 765 6.67 22.74 -24.36
CA GLY A 765 7.17 22.02 -25.55
C GLY A 765 7.54 20.56 -25.30
N VAL A 766 7.63 20.11 -24.04
CA VAL A 766 7.91 18.72 -23.66
C VAL A 766 6.77 17.82 -24.13
N LYS A 767 7.12 16.62 -24.59
CA LYS A 767 6.18 15.60 -25.06
C LYS A 767 5.93 14.54 -23.99
N ASP A 768 4.72 14.01 -23.99
CA ASP A 768 4.30 12.87 -23.16
C ASP A 768 4.46 11.58 -23.98
N LEU A 769 5.52 10.82 -23.67
CA LEU A 769 5.81 9.51 -24.27
C LEU A 769 4.89 8.42 -23.71
N GLY A 770 4.39 8.61 -22.48
CA GLY A 770 3.50 7.65 -21.83
C GLY A 770 2.07 7.74 -22.33
N ARG A 771 1.64 8.91 -22.84
CA ARG A 771 0.28 9.16 -23.32
C ARG A 771 -0.25 8.00 -24.16
N ASN A 772 -1.46 7.55 -23.83
CA ASN A 772 -2.16 6.42 -24.47
C ASN A 772 -1.54 5.02 -24.24
N GLY A 773 -0.44 4.94 -23.48
CA GLY A 773 0.14 3.70 -22.98
C GLY A 773 -0.29 3.36 -21.55
N SER A 774 0.24 2.25 -21.03
CA SER A 774 -0.01 1.76 -19.67
C SER A 774 1.17 0.90 -19.19
N TYR A 775 1.34 0.71 -17.88
CA TYR A 775 2.23 -0.34 -17.39
C TYR A 775 1.49 -1.69 -17.37
N LEU A 776 2.23 -2.76 -17.63
CA LEU A 776 1.78 -4.14 -17.61
C LEU A 776 2.61 -4.93 -16.58
N VAL A 777 1.92 -5.52 -15.62
CA VAL A 777 2.48 -6.52 -14.71
C VAL A 777 2.20 -7.91 -15.28
N TYR A 778 3.25 -8.66 -15.60
CA TYR A 778 3.15 -10.07 -15.91
C TYR A 778 3.53 -10.91 -14.67
N ARG A 779 2.76 -11.95 -14.36
CA ARG A 779 3.18 -13.06 -13.47
C ARG A 779 2.78 -14.40 -14.06
N LYS A 780 3.65 -15.42 -13.98
CA LYS A 780 3.27 -16.83 -14.14
C LYS A 780 2.99 -17.42 -12.76
N LEU A 781 1.74 -17.77 -12.49
CA LEU A 781 1.25 -18.22 -11.19
C LEU A 781 0.86 -19.70 -11.28
N HIS A 782 1.71 -20.60 -10.79
CA HIS A 782 1.39 -22.02 -10.64
C HIS A 782 0.37 -22.22 -9.53
N GLN A 783 -0.60 -23.09 -9.74
CA GLN A 783 -1.68 -23.42 -8.81
C GLN A 783 -1.57 -24.89 -8.38
N ASP A 784 -1.34 -25.11 -7.09
CA ASP A 784 -1.32 -26.43 -6.47
C ASP A 784 -2.77 -26.91 -6.22
N VAL A 785 -3.41 -27.41 -7.27
CA VAL A 785 -4.83 -27.82 -7.26
C VAL A 785 -5.08 -29.00 -6.32
N GLU A 786 -4.14 -29.93 -6.23
CA GLU A 786 -4.20 -31.08 -5.31
C GLU A 786 -4.05 -30.62 -3.86
N GLY A 787 -3.06 -29.77 -3.55
CA GLY A 787 -2.87 -29.20 -2.22
C GLY A 787 -4.06 -28.33 -1.78
N PHE A 788 -4.66 -27.56 -2.70
CA PHE A 788 -5.84 -26.74 -2.42
C PHE A 788 -7.05 -27.60 -2.02
N TRP A 789 -7.49 -28.52 -2.88
CA TRP A 789 -8.66 -29.36 -2.60
C TRP A 789 -8.42 -30.38 -1.48
N GLY A 790 -7.18 -30.89 -1.36
CA GLY A 790 -6.76 -31.72 -0.23
C GLY A 790 -6.85 -30.99 1.11
N TYR A 791 -6.40 -29.73 1.17
CA TYR A 791 -6.58 -28.90 2.37
C TYR A 791 -8.06 -28.69 2.70
N MET A 792 -8.89 -28.30 1.74
CA MET A 792 -10.34 -28.10 1.96
C MET A 792 -11.02 -29.36 2.50
N THR A 793 -10.73 -30.50 1.89
CA THR A 793 -11.23 -31.82 2.30
C THR A 793 -10.76 -32.19 3.71
N SER A 794 -9.52 -31.83 4.09
CA SER A 794 -9.00 -32.05 5.45
C SER A 794 -9.66 -31.18 6.52
N GLN A 795 -10.14 -29.98 6.14
CA GLN A 795 -10.79 -29.02 7.03
C GLN A 795 -12.31 -29.19 7.09
N ALA A 796 -12.90 -29.89 6.13
CA ALA A 796 -14.35 -30.08 6.00
C ALA A 796 -14.97 -30.83 7.19
N LYS A 797 -16.28 -30.65 7.38
CA LYS A 797 -17.08 -31.47 8.29
C LYS A 797 -17.00 -32.95 7.92
N GLN A 798 -17.22 -33.84 8.90
CA GLN A 798 -17.33 -35.27 8.66
C GLN A 798 -18.79 -35.70 8.52
N ASN A 799 -19.04 -36.59 7.57
CA ASN A 799 -20.27 -37.36 7.42
C ASN A 799 -20.42 -38.37 8.59
N PRO A 800 -21.62 -38.93 8.82
CA PRO A 800 -21.85 -39.93 9.87
C PRO A 800 -21.02 -41.23 9.77
N ASP A 801 -20.42 -41.50 8.60
CA ASP A 801 -19.52 -42.64 8.36
C ASP A 801 -18.03 -42.30 8.56
N GLY A 802 -17.71 -41.06 8.95
CA GLY A 802 -16.35 -40.57 9.14
C GLY A 802 -15.65 -40.06 7.87
N THR A 803 -16.31 -40.11 6.71
CA THR A 803 -15.77 -39.52 5.47
C THR A 803 -15.91 -37.99 5.48
N PRO A 804 -15.05 -37.23 4.77
CA PRO A 804 -15.24 -35.79 4.62
C PRO A 804 -16.50 -35.43 3.80
N ASP A 805 -17.21 -34.38 4.23
CA ASP A 805 -18.27 -33.74 3.46
C ASP A 805 -17.64 -32.92 2.31
N THR A 806 -17.71 -33.46 1.09
CA THR A 806 -17.15 -32.83 -0.11
C THR A 806 -17.88 -31.54 -0.49
N GLN A 807 -19.10 -31.27 0.03
CA GLN A 807 -19.81 -30.02 -0.18
C GLN A 807 -19.45 -28.95 0.87
N ASP A 808 -19.18 -29.32 2.13
CA ASP A 808 -18.55 -28.39 3.10
C ASP A 808 -17.16 -27.97 2.60
N ALA A 809 -16.40 -28.87 1.95
CA ALA A 809 -15.14 -28.54 1.30
C ALA A 809 -15.29 -27.49 0.17
N VAL A 810 -16.31 -27.61 -0.71
CA VAL A 810 -16.60 -26.59 -1.74
C VAL A 810 -17.04 -25.27 -1.10
N LYS A 811 -17.82 -25.31 0.00
CA LYS A 811 -18.20 -24.11 0.75
C LYS A 811 -17.00 -23.42 1.38
N LEU A 812 -16.05 -24.16 1.95
CA LEU A 812 -14.80 -23.62 2.48
C LEU A 812 -13.96 -22.96 1.37
N ALA A 813 -13.86 -23.61 0.21
CA ALA A 813 -13.19 -23.04 -0.96
C ALA A 813 -13.88 -21.74 -1.44
N ALA A 814 -15.21 -21.73 -1.50
CA ALA A 814 -15.98 -20.54 -1.84
C ALA A 814 -15.79 -19.41 -0.81
N LYS A 815 -15.69 -19.74 0.49
CA LYS A 815 -15.36 -18.79 1.56
C LYS A 815 -13.93 -18.25 1.41
N MET A 816 -12.94 -19.04 1.00
CA MET A 816 -11.60 -18.52 0.67
C MET A 816 -11.62 -17.57 -0.54
N VAL A 817 -12.36 -17.89 -1.61
CA VAL A 817 -12.39 -17.07 -2.83
C VAL A 817 -13.25 -15.80 -2.67
N GLY A 818 -14.40 -15.90 -2.02
CA GLY A 818 -15.46 -14.87 -1.99
C GLY A 818 -16.61 -15.11 -2.99
N ARG A 819 -16.49 -16.15 -3.82
CA ARG A 819 -17.46 -16.63 -4.82
C ARG A 819 -17.48 -18.16 -4.81
N TRP A 820 -18.61 -18.74 -5.18
CA TRP A 820 -18.70 -20.16 -5.50
C TRP A 820 -18.04 -20.50 -6.83
N PRO A 821 -17.75 -21.79 -7.12
CA PRO A 821 -17.21 -22.21 -8.41
C PRO A 821 -18.04 -21.72 -9.61
N SER A 822 -19.37 -21.63 -9.52
CA SER A 822 -20.22 -21.02 -10.56
C SER A 822 -19.87 -19.57 -10.94
N GLY A 823 -19.22 -18.84 -10.04
CA GLY A 823 -19.04 -17.39 -10.10
C GLY A 823 -20.03 -16.60 -9.25
N VAL A 824 -21.06 -17.22 -8.64
CA VAL A 824 -22.00 -16.52 -7.74
C VAL A 824 -21.27 -15.97 -6.51
N PRO A 825 -21.43 -14.69 -6.16
CA PRO A 825 -20.79 -14.12 -4.98
C PRO A 825 -21.48 -14.55 -3.68
N LEU A 826 -20.68 -14.81 -2.65
CA LEU A 826 -21.18 -15.18 -1.32
C LEU A 826 -22.08 -14.11 -0.69
N THR A 827 -21.88 -12.84 -1.05
CA THR A 827 -22.77 -11.75 -0.61
C THR A 827 -24.20 -11.93 -1.13
N LEU A 828 -24.42 -12.60 -2.27
CA LEU A 828 -25.77 -12.93 -2.76
C LEU A 828 -26.26 -14.27 -2.23
N SER A 829 -25.45 -15.33 -2.34
CA SER A 829 -25.77 -16.66 -1.77
C SER A 829 -24.66 -17.16 -0.84
N PRO A 830 -24.77 -16.98 0.49
CA PRO A 830 -23.68 -17.31 1.42
C PRO A 830 -23.59 -18.80 1.82
N GLU A 831 -24.68 -19.56 1.63
CA GLU A 831 -24.83 -20.90 2.19
C GLU A 831 -24.70 -22.05 1.18
N HIS A 832 -25.06 -21.82 -0.10
CA HIS A 832 -24.98 -22.78 -1.19
C HIS A 832 -24.75 -22.06 -2.54
N ASP A 833 -24.29 -22.79 -3.56
CA ASP A 833 -24.12 -22.24 -4.90
C ASP A 833 -25.47 -22.10 -5.64
N ASP A 834 -25.77 -20.90 -6.15
CA ASP A 834 -27.03 -20.55 -6.81
C ASP A 834 -26.89 -20.74 -8.34
N TYR A 835 -26.87 -22.00 -8.77
CA TYR A 835 -26.64 -22.37 -10.17
C TYR A 835 -27.68 -21.80 -11.13
N GLU A 836 -28.92 -21.57 -10.70
CA GLU A 836 -29.94 -20.98 -11.55
C GLU A 836 -29.66 -19.48 -11.80
N ARG A 837 -29.18 -18.73 -10.80
CA ARG A 837 -28.63 -17.39 -11.01
C ARG A 837 -27.40 -17.39 -11.92
N ALA A 838 -26.52 -18.39 -11.80
CA ALA A 838 -25.37 -18.52 -12.68
C ALA A 838 -25.79 -18.75 -14.15
N LYS A 839 -26.78 -19.63 -14.39
CA LYS A 839 -27.37 -19.89 -15.71
C LYS A 839 -28.12 -18.67 -16.26
N GLU A 840 -28.88 -17.95 -15.42
CA GLU A 840 -29.57 -16.71 -15.79
C GLU A 840 -28.57 -15.61 -16.18
N ALA A 841 -27.47 -15.48 -15.43
CA ALA A 841 -26.40 -14.56 -15.78
C ALA A 841 -25.72 -14.95 -17.10
N GLY A 842 -25.42 -16.23 -17.30
CA GLY A 842 -24.64 -16.71 -18.44
C GLY A 842 -23.33 -15.93 -18.57
N TYR A 843 -23.07 -15.37 -19.75
CA TYR A 843 -21.90 -14.50 -20.00
C TYR A 843 -22.06 -13.04 -19.51
N ASN A 844 -23.16 -12.69 -18.84
CA ASN A 844 -23.42 -11.33 -18.33
C ASN A 844 -22.85 -11.15 -16.91
N ASN A 845 -21.52 -11.05 -16.82
CA ASN A 845 -20.75 -10.90 -15.58
C ASN A 845 -21.25 -9.77 -14.65
N SER A 846 -21.91 -8.74 -15.19
CA SER A 846 -22.50 -7.66 -14.39
C SER A 846 -23.53 -8.16 -13.37
N LEU A 847 -24.35 -9.16 -13.73
CA LEU A 847 -25.36 -9.73 -12.81
C LEU A 847 -24.72 -10.46 -11.62
N LEU A 848 -23.52 -11.03 -11.81
CA LEU A 848 -22.71 -11.64 -10.76
C LEU A 848 -21.82 -10.63 -10.02
N ASN A 849 -21.70 -9.38 -10.47
CA ASN A 849 -20.83 -8.36 -9.89
C ASN A 849 -21.60 -7.24 -9.15
N ASN A 850 -22.92 -7.18 -9.28
CA ASN A 850 -23.78 -6.11 -8.76
C ASN A 850 -24.08 -6.24 -7.26
N PHE A 851 -23.06 -6.07 -6.41
CA PHE A 851 -23.19 -6.09 -4.95
C PHE A 851 -22.17 -5.17 -4.25
N HIS A 852 -22.40 -4.91 -2.97
CA HIS A 852 -21.48 -4.27 -2.05
C HIS A 852 -21.46 -5.05 -0.73
N TYR A 853 -20.47 -4.83 0.12
CA TYR A 853 -20.40 -5.52 1.41
C TYR A 853 -21.22 -4.82 2.50
N ARG A 854 -21.40 -3.48 2.46
CA ARG A 854 -22.10 -2.73 3.51
C ARG A 854 -23.49 -2.24 3.09
N MET A 855 -24.28 -3.08 2.39
CA MET A 855 -25.62 -2.71 1.94
C MET A 855 -26.53 -2.25 3.08
N LYS A 856 -27.57 -1.46 2.78
CA LYS A 856 -28.52 -0.94 3.79
C LYS A 856 -29.75 -1.85 4.00
N ASP A 857 -29.73 -3.03 3.40
CA ASP A 857 -30.83 -4.00 3.33
C ASP A 857 -30.38 -5.38 3.87
N GLU A 858 -31.14 -6.42 3.57
CA GLU A 858 -30.89 -7.81 3.98
C GLU A 858 -29.57 -8.41 3.43
N LEU A 859 -28.92 -7.73 2.47
CA LEU A 859 -27.60 -8.10 1.94
C LEU A 859 -26.44 -7.45 2.71
N ASN A 860 -26.70 -6.74 3.82
CA ASN A 860 -25.64 -6.17 4.64
C ASN A 860 -24.69 -7.26 5.18
N ASP A 861 -23.40 -7.05 4.94
CA ASP A 861 -22.30 -7.93 5.35
C ASP A 861 -21.18 -7.14 6.06
N ASP A 862 -21.57 -6.11 6.81
CA ASP A 862 -20.78 -5.39 7.83
C ASP A 862 -20.06 -6.33 8.82
N GLN A 863 -20.51 -7.59 8.94
CA GLN A 863 -19.97 -8.60 9.86
C GLN A 863 -19.16 -9.71 9.19
N GLY A 864 -19.09 -9.75 7.85
CA GLY A 864 -18.43 -10.82 7.11
C GLY A 864 -19.05 -12.21 7.24
N LEU A 865 -20.27 -12.31 7.79
CA LEU A 865 -21.04 -13.56 7.93
C LEU A 865 -21.38 -14.16 6.55
N ARG A 866 -21.61 -13.30 5.54
CA ARG A 866 -21.90 -13.74 4.17
C ARG A 866 -20.58 -14.05 3.46
N CYS A 867 -19.71 -13.05 3.31
CA CYS A 867 -18.40 -13.14 2.67
C CYS A 867 -17.28 -12.72 3.65
N PRO A 868 -16.45 -13.65 4.16
CA PRO A 868 -15.40 -13.33 5.14
C PRO A 868 -14.47 -12.19 4.74
N PHE A 869 -14.00 -11.40 5.71
CA PHE A 869 -13.03 -10.30 5.45
C PHE A 869 -11.71 -10.79 4.85
N GLY A 870 -11.31 -12.02 5.16
CA GLY A 870 -10.13 -12.67 4.59
C GLY A 870 -10.31 -13.23 3.18
N SER A 871 -11.53 -13.25 2.62
CA SER A 871 -11.79 -13.80 1.28
C SER A 871 -11.04 -13.03 0.18
N HIS A 872 -10.46 -13.74 -0.77
CA HIS A 872 -9.59 -13.18 -1.81
C HIS A 872 -10.23 -11.98 -2.54
N LEU A 873 -11.47 -12.13 -3.01
CA LEU A 873 -12.18 -11.07 -3.72
C LEU A 873 -12.67 -9.91 -2.82
N ARG A 874 -12.67 -10.08 -1.48
CA ARG A 874 -12.94 -9.00 -0.52
C ARG A 874 -11.67 -8.25 -0.12
N ARG A 875 -10.49 -8.86 -0.27
CA ARG A 875 -9.18 -8.19 -0.13
C ARG A 875 -8.79 -7.45 -1.40
N GLY A 876 -8.77 -8.14 -2.55
CA GLY A 876 -8.38 -7.54 -3.84
C GLY A 876 -9.34 -6.46 -4.38
N ASN A 877 -10.58 -6.40 -3.87
CA ASN A 877 -11.49 -5.26 -4.06
C ASN A 877 -12.47 -5.15 -2.86
N PRO A 878 -12.15 -4.36 -1.83
CA PRO A 878 -12.98 -4.27 -0.62
C PRO A 878 -14.23 -3.39 -0.75
N ARG A 879 -14.50 -2.80 -1.93
CA ARG A 879 -15.70 -2.01 -2.25
C ARG A 879 -15.99 -0.90 -1.21
N ASP A 880 -17.02 -1.04 -0.40
CA ASP A 880 -17.40 -0.10 0.65
C ASP A 880 -16.83 -0.43 2.05
N SER A 881 -15.99 -1.46 2.17
CA SER A 881 -15.54 -2.00 3.46
C SER A 881 -14.12 -1.65 3.94
N LEU A 882 -13.42 -0.72 3.28
CA LEU A 882 -12.09 -0.22 3.74
C LEU A 882 -12.16 0.74 4.94
N VAL A 883 -13.13 1.64 4.93
CA VAL A 883 -13.29 2.77 5.86
C VAL A 883 -14.58 2.57 6.65
N ASP A 884 -14.42 2.50 7.97
CA ASP A 884 -15.46 2.01 8.87
C ASP A 884 -16.64 2.99 9.02
N ASP A 885 -16.39 4.29 8.84
CA ASP A 885 -17.35 5.37 9.08
C ASP A 885 -18.00 5.96 7.81
N ASN A 886 -17.51 5.64 6.60
CA ASN A 886 -17.96 6.27 5.36
C ASN A 886 -17.87 5.35 4.12
N ARG A 887 -19.01 4.77 3.70
CA ARG A 887 -19.11 3.90 2.51
C ARG A 887 -18.65 4.55 1.20
N ALA A 888 -18.93 5.84 1.00
CA ALA A 888 -18.56 6.54 -0.23
C ALA A 888 -17.04 6.77 -0.33
N GLU A 889 -16.41 7.06 0.81
CA GLU A 889 -14.96 7.18 0.93
C GLU A 889 -14.26 5.82 0.84
N SER A 890 -14.80 4.76 1.45
CA SER A 890 -14.34 3.38 1.19
C SER A 890 -14.32 3.05 -0.30
N HIS A 891 -15.37 3.44 -1.03
CA HIS A 891 -15.47 3.21 -2.47
C HIS A 891 -14.45 4.00 -3.26
N HIS A 892 -14.29 5.29 -2.95
CA HIS A 892 -13.29 6.13 -3.58
C HIS A 892 -11.88 5.58 -3.30
N ASN A 893 -11.57 5.24 -2.06
CA ASN A 893 -10.28 4.66 -1.67
C ASN A 893 -10.04 3.31 -2.36
N SER A 894 -11.06 2.44 -2.47
CA SER A 894 -10.94 1.18 -3.23
C SER A 894 -10.69 1.43 -4.72
N ASN A 895 -11.22 2.53 -5.28
CA ASN A 895 -11.00 2.90 -6.67
C ASN A 895 -9.56 3.34 -6.98
N LEU A 896 -8.85 3.97 -6.02
CA LEU A 896 -7.45 4.41 -6.14
C LEU A 896 -6.45 3.27 -6.42
N HIS A 897 -6.86 2.03 -6.18
CA HIS A 897 -6.00 0.84 -6.23
C HIS A 897 -6.45 -0.19 -7.28
N ARG A 898 -7.54 0.07 -8.03
CA ARG A 898 -8.12 -0.91 -8.97
C ARG A 898 -7.10 -1.29 -10.04
N ILE A 899 -7.07 -2.57 -10.39
CA ILE A 899 -6.34 -3.10 -11.56
C ILE A 899 -7.32 -3.67 -12.59
N MET A 900 -6.95 -3.61 -13.86
CA MET A 900 -7.62 -4.39 -14.92
C MET A 900 -6.86 -5.69 -15.14
N ARG A 901 -7.54 -6.84 -15.10
CA ARG A 901 -6.92 -8.16 -15.24
C ARG A 901 -7.21 -8.74 -16.61
N ARG A 902 -6.21 -9.40 -17.21
CA ARG A 902 -6.28 -10.13 -18.49
C ARG A 902 -5.78 -11.57 -18.33
N ALA A 903 -6.15 -12.20 -17.21
CA ALA A 903 -5.71 -13.53 -16.84
C ALA A 903 -6.11 -14.60 -17.88
N VAL A 904 -5.20 -15.53 -18.18
CA VAL A 904 -5.43 -16.70 -19.05
C VAL A 904 -4.78 -17.92 -18.40
N ALA A 905 -5.42 -19.08 -18.41
CA ALA A 905 -4.88 -20.27 -17.76
C ALA A 905 -3.73 -20.90 -18.59
N PHE A 906 -2.82 -21.63 -17.93
CA PHE A 906 -1.81 -22.47 -18.57
C PHE A 906 -1.83 -23.88 -17.97
N GLY A 907 -1.41 -24.88 -18.76
CA GLY A 907 -1.58 -26.30 -18.44
C GLY A 907 -3.06 -26.72 -18.50
N LYS A 908 -3.38 -27.81 -19.21
CA LYS A 908 -4.78 -28.21 -19.42
C LYS A 908 -5.24 -29.27 -18.41
N LEU A 909 -6.25 -28.93 -17.62
CA LEU A 909 -7.08 -29.88 -16.88
C LEU A 909 -8.28 -30.34 -17.73
N PRO A 910 -8.88 -31.52 -17.47
CA PRO A 910 -10.07 -31.99 -18.17
C PRO A 910 -11.25 -31.06 -17.93
N ASP A 911 -11.91 -30.61 -19.00
CA ASP A 911 -12.98 -29.61 -18.93
C ASP A 911 -14.12 -30.04 -17.96
N HIS A 912 -14.41 -31.34 -17.86
CA HIS A 912 -15.42 -31.92 -16.96
C HIS A 912 -15.08 -31.88 -15.46
N GLN A 913 -13.82 -31.65 -15.07
CA GLN A 913 -13.40 -31.52 -13.65
C GLN A 913 -13.48 -30.08 -13.15
N LEU A 914 -13.62 -29.11 -14.08
CA LEU A 914 -13.78 -27.69 -13.76
C LEU A 914 -15.24 -27.22 -13.89
N ASP A 915 -16.13 -28.09 -14.40
CA ASP A 915 -17.53 -27.77 -14.67
C ASP A 915 -18.31 -27.43 -13.38
N PRO A 916 -19.14 -26.38 -13.35
CA PRO A 916 -19.99 -26.09 -12.19
C PRO A 916 -20.91 -27.25 -11.80
N ASP A 917 -21.42 -28.02 -12.77
CA ASP A 917 -22.26 -29.19 -12.54
C ASP A 917 -21.46 -30.34 -11.90
N TYR A 918 -20.13 -30.41 -12.09
CA TYR A 918 -19.30 -31.38 -11.37
C TYR A 918 -19.34 -31.12 -9.87
N PHE A 919 -19.04 -29.89 -9.45
CA PHE A 919 -19.09 -29.48 -8.04
C PHE A 919 -20.50 -29.63 -7.46
N GLN A 920 -21.54 -29.32 -8.24
CA GLN A 920 -22.92 -29.50 -7.79
C GLN A 920 -23.25 -30.95 -7.43
N ASN A 921 -22.82 -31.89 -8.28
CA ASN A 921 -23.22 -33.30 -8.18
C ASN A 921 -22.25 -34.17 -7.37
N HIS A 922 -20.98 -33.76 -7.21
CA HIS A 922 -19.92 -34.56 -6.59
C HIS A 922 -19.19 -33.85 -5.42
N GLY A 923 -19.32 -32.52 -5.30
CA GLY A 923 -18.54 -31.71 -4.37
C GLY A 923 -17.08 -31.55 -4.80
N ALA A 924 -16.18 -31.40 -3.84
CA ALA A 924 -14.74 -31.24 -4.05
C ALA A 924 -14.12 -32.48 -4.72
N PRO A 925 -13.23 -32.31 -5.71
CA PRO A 925 -12.56 -33.42 -6.39
C PRO A 925 -11.56 -34.14 -5.46
N LEU A 926 -11.77 -35.44 -5.23
CA LEU A 926 -10.88 -36.29 -4.43
C LEU A 926 -9.66 -36.82 -5.21
N THR A 927 -9.64 -36.64 -6.54
CA THR A 927 -8.49 -36.97 -7.40
C THR A 927 -8.47 -36.00 -8.59
N ILE A 928 -7.32 -35.38 -8.85
CA ILE A 928 -7.11 -34.54 -10.03
C ILE A 928 -6.51 -35.40 -11.14
N THR A 929 -6.98 -35.25 -12.38
CA THR A 929 -6.30 -35.83 -13.55
C THR A 929 -5.92 -34.73 -14.54
N TYR A 930 -4.87 -34.95 -15.34
CA TYR A 930 -4.36 -33.96 -16.30
C TYR A 930 -4.77 -34.34 -17.73
N ALA A 931 -5.23 -33.38 -18.52
CA ALA A 931 -5.70 -33.60 -19.89
C ALA A 931 -4.57 -33.42 -20.92
N LEU A 932 -3.57 -34.30 -20.85
CA LEU A 932 -2.40 -34.27 -21.74
C LEU A 932 -2.72 -34.87 -23.12
N SER A 933 -2.28 -34.20 -24.19
CA SER A 933 -2.28 -34.73 -25.56
C SER A 933 -1.20 -34.06 -26.42
N ASP A 934 -1.02 -34.50 -27.67
CA ASP A 934 -0.09 -33.85 -28.61
C ASP A 934 -0.43 -32.36 -28.87
N GLN A 935 -1.71 -31.98 -28.72
CA GLN A 935 -2.17 -30.59 -28.82
C GLN A 935 -2.04 -29.82 -27.49
N TYR A 936 -2.07 -30.53 -26.36
CA TYR A 936 -1.99 -29.97 -25.01
C TYR A 936 -0.86 -30.67 -24.21
N PRO A 937 0.41 -30.38 -24.52
CA PRO A 937 1.54 -30.94 -23.78
C PRO A 937 1.56 -30.43 -22.35
N ALA A 938 2.25 -31.16 -21.46
CA ALA A 938 2.47 -30.72 -20.09
C ALA A 938 3.33 -29.44 -20.07
N ASP A 939 2.88 -28.40 -19.37
CA ASP A 939 3.71 -27.24 -19.07
C ASP A 939 4.71 -27.63 -17.95
N PRO A 940 6.00 -27.29 -18.06
CA PRO A 940 7.00 -27.65 -17.04
C PRO A 940 6.75 -27.01 -15.68
N ASP A 941 5.96 -25.95 -15.61
CA ASP A 941 5.55 -25.28 -14.38
C ASP A 941 4.17 -25.76 -13.88
N GLY A 942 3.58 -26.83 -14.44
CA GLY A 942 2.33 -27.44 -13.99
C GLY A 942 1.07 -26.83 -14.60
N VAL A 943 0.10 -26.46 -13.76
CA VAL A 943 -1.12 -25.75 -14.17
C VAL A 943 -1.23 -24.41 -13.43
N GLY A 944 -1.93 -23.44 -13.99
CA GLY A 944 -2.14 -22.17 -13.31
C GLY A 944 -2.58 -21.02 -14.22
N ILE A 945 -2.16 -19.80 -13.89
CA ILE A 945 -2.57 -18.55 -14.55
C ILE A 945 -1.37 -17.74 -15.05
N HIS A 946 -1.41 -17.33 -16.32
CA HIS A 946 -0.68 -16.16 -16.80
C HIS A 946 -1.46 -14.90 -16.41
N PHE A 947 -1.02 -14.27 -15.32
CA PHE A 947 -1.61 -13.03 -14.83
C PHE A 947 -1.02 -11.85 -15.61
N PHE A 948 -1.91 -10.99 -16.11
CA PHE A 948 -1.59 -9.76 -16.80
C PHE A 948 -2.41 -8.63 -16.14
N GLY A 949 -1.74 -7.75 -15.41
CA GLY A 949 -2.34 -6.60 -14.71
C GLY A 949 -2.02 -5.28 -15.42
N ILE A 950 -3.05 -4.54 -15.79
CA ILE A 950 -2.96 -3.21 -16.43
C ILE A 950 -3.16 -2.13 -15.35
N ASN A 951 -2.20 -1.22 -15.25
CA ASN A 951 -2.14 -0.15 -14.24
C ASN A 951 -1.35 1.06 -14.75
N SER A 952 -1.74 2.27 -14.35
CA SER A 952 -0.97 3.50 -14.58
C SER A 952 0.16 3.71 -13.55
N ASN A 953 0.02 3.10 -12.37
CA ASN A 953 0.92 3.23 -11.24
C ASN A 953 1.12 1.86 -10.56
N ILE A 954 2.21 1.18 -10.91
CA ILE A 954 2.56 -0.16 -10.38
C ILE A 954 2.60 -0.15 -8.84
N GLN A 955 3.19 0.89 -8.25
CA GLN A 955 3.39 1.01 -6.80
C GLN A 955 2.05 1.14 -6.05
N GLN A 956 1.15 2.01 -6.53
CA GLN A 956 -0.14 2.29 -5.88
C GLN A 956 -1.23 1.25 -6.19
N GLN A 957 -1.06 0.43 -7.23
CA GLN A 957 -2.08 -0.53 -7.67
C GLN A 957 -1.62 -1.97 -7.41
N PHE A 958 -0.77 -2.55 -8.28
CA PHE A 958 -0.37 -3.95 -8.15
C PHE A 958 0.46 -4.24 -6.88
N GLU A 959 1.55 -3.48 -6.64
CA GLU A 959 2.39 -3.70 -5.45
C GLU A 959 1.59 -3.44 -4.17
N PHE A 960 0.74 -2.41 -4.16
CA PHE A 960 -0.10 -2.07 -3.01
C PHE A 960 -1.11 -3.16 -2.67
N ILE A 961 -1.85 -3.72 -3.66
CA ILE A 961 -2.76 -4.84 -3.42
C ILE A 961 -1.96 -6.02 -2.82
N GLN A 962 -0.89 -6.45 -3.49
CA GLN A 962 -0.13 -7.62 -3.05
C GLN A 962 0.47 -7.44 -1.64
N GLN A 963 1.09 -6.29 -1.35
CA GLN A 963 1.74 -6.02 -0.07
C GLN A 963 0.74 -5.65 1.03
N ALA A 964 -0.05 -4.58 0.82
CA ALA A 964 -0.82 -3.93 1.88
C ALA A 964 -2.18 -4.59 2.11
N TRP A 965 -2.73 -5.31 1.12
CA TRP A 965 -4.01 -6.01 1.23
C TRP A 965 -3.82 -7.53 1.33
N ASP A 966 -3.08 -8.18 0.42
CA ASP A 966 -3.03 -9.64 0.37
C ASP A 966 -2.07 -10.23 1.42
N ASN A 967 -0.80 -9.81 1.41
CA ASN A 967 0.24 -10.29 2.33
C ASN A 967 0.09 -9.79 3.78
N ASN A 968 -0.65 -8.69 3.98
CA ASN A 968 -0.84 -8.05 5.28
C ASN A 968 -1.82 -8.83 6.16
N ALA A 969 -1.29 -9.60 7.13
CA ALA A 969 -2.09 -10.37 8.09
C ALA A 969 -3.05 -9.53 8.96
N ARG A 970 -2.86 -8.20 9.00
CA ARG A 970 -3.62 -7.20 9.77
C ARG A 970 -4.58 -6.37 8.92
N PHE A 971 -4.70 -6.67 7.62
CA PHE A 971 -5.60 -5.96 6.72
C PHE A 971 -7.01 -5.81 7.32
N ASN A 972 -7.57 -4.62 7.20
CA ASN A 972 -8.86 -4.22 7.76
C ASN A 972 -9.09 -4.53 9.26
N GLY A 973 -8.03 -4.60 10.07
CA GLY A 973 -8.13 -4.87 11.52
C GLY A 973 -8.15 -6.36 11.90
N MET A 974 -7.84 -7.27 10.97
CA MET A 974 -7.60 -8.68 11.26
C MET A 974 -6.33 -8.88 12.13
N TYR A 975 -6.05 -10.12 12.55
CA TYR A 975 -4.90 -10.47 13.41
C TYR A 975 -3.83 -11.31 12.70
N ASP A 976 -4.19 -12.49 12.23
CA ASP A 976 -3.25 -13.47 11.65
C ASP A 976 -3.83 -14.05 10.35
N ASN A 977 -4.39 -13.18 9.52
CA ASN A 977 -5.17 -13.55 8.33
C ASN A 977 -4.60 -12.89 7.08
N LYS A 978 -3.81 -13.62 6.30
CA LYS A 978 -3.38 -13.21 4.95
C LYS A 978 -4.40 -13.66 3.91
N ASP A 979 -4.24 -13.22 2.66
CA ASP A 979 -5.04 -13.73 1.55
C ASP A 979 -4.81 -15.25 1.40
N PRO A 980 -5.86 -16.08 1.34
CA PRO A 980 -5.71 -17.53 1.30
C PRO A 980 -5.10 -18.06 0.00
N LEU A 981 -5.18 -17.32 -1.11
CA LEU A 981 -4.75 -17.75 -2.44
C LEU A 981 -3.44 -17.10 -2.86
N THR A 982 -3.42 -15.75 -2.92
CA THR A 982 -2.30 -14.94 -3.43
C THR A 982 -1.39 -14.40 -2.33
N GLY A 983 -1.78 -14.54 -1.06
CA GLY A 983 -0.96 -14.15 0.07
C GLY A 983 0.30 -15.00 0.19
N ASP A 984 1.35 -14.43 0.76
CA ASP A 984 2.65 -15.09 0.99
C ASP A 984 2.61 -16.13 2.12
N ASN A 985 1.54 -16.93 2.18
CA ASN A 985 1.30 -17.98 3.16
C ASN A 985 2.53 -18.88 3.32
N VAL A 986 2.80 -19.26 4.57
CA VAL A 986 3.97 -20.04 4.95
C VAL A 986 3.74 -21.48 4.52
N GLN A 987 4.60 -22.01 3.64
CA GLN A 987 4.66 -23.46 3.42
C GLN A 987 4.97 -24.15 4.76
N PRO A 988 4.41 -25.34 5.04
CA PRO A 988 4.78 -26.11 6.23
C PRO A 988 6.30 -26.34 6.22
N LEU A 989 7.00 -25.56 7.05
CA LEU A 989 8.44 -25.64 7.19
C LEU A 989 8.80 -27.05 7.63
N SER A 990 9.82 -27.63 6.99
CA SER A 990 10.32 -28.95 7.39
C SER A 990 10.55 -28.97 8.90
N GLU A 991 10.18 -30.07 9.55
CA GLU A 991 10.03 -30.10 11.01
C GLU A 991 11.33 -29.70 11.74
N ALA A 992 12.49 -29.97 11.14
CA ALA A 992 13.80 -29.51 11.59
C ALA A 992 13.96 -27.97 11.68
N VAL A 993 13.33 -27.19 10.80
CA VAL A 993 13.33 -25.72 10.84
C VAL A 993 12.34 -25.21 11.89
N ARG A 994 11.16 -25.84 12.01
CA ARG A 994 10.20 -25.56 13.10
C ARG A 994 10.82 -25.82 14.47
N LEU A 995 11.54 -26.93 14.64
CA LEU A 995 12.26 -27.28 15.85
C LEU A 995 13.41 -26.31 16.15
N ARG A 996 14.18 -25.87 15.14
CA ARG A 996 15.22 -24.84 15.31
C ARG A 996 14.64 -23.47 15.73
N ALA A 997 13.51 -23.06 15.16
CA ALA A 997 12.84 -21.83 15.57
C ALA A 997 12.29 -21.95 17.00
N ASN A 998 11.58 -23.03 17.32
CA ASN A 998 10.97 -23.21 18.64
C ASN A 998 12.02 -23.36 19.75
N ALA A 999 13.12 -24.08 19.51
CA ALA A 999 14.23 -24.17 20.46
C ALA A 999 14.85 -22.79 20.78
N LYS A 1000 14.95 -21.91 19.78
CA LYS A 1000 15.49 -20.55 19.91
C LYS A 1000 14.61 -19.61 20.76
N PHE A 1001 13.31 -19.87 20.86
CA PHE A 1001 12.36 -19.01 21.61
C PHE A 1001 11.91 -19.59 22.95
N ALA A 1002 11.95 -20.92 23.12
CA ALA A 1002 11.69 -21.57 24.42
C ALA A 1002 12.70 -21.14 25.50
N GLU A 1003 13.96 -20.89 25.13
CA GLU A 1003 14.99 -20.36 26.04
C GLU A 1003 14.75 -18.89 26.47
N GLN A 1004 13.79 -18.20 25.85
CA GLN A 1004 13.40 -16.81 26.15
C GLN A 1004 12.04 -16.70 26.87
N GLY A 1005 11.48 -17.82 27.34
CA GLY A 1005 10.18 -17.83 28.04
C GLY A 1005 8.97 -17.65 27.13
N VAL A 1006 9.13 -17.81 25.81
CA VAL A 1006 8.03 -17.78 24.83
C VAL A 1006 7.67 -19.22 24.46
N ASP A 1007 6.66 -19.78 25.15
CA ASP A 1007 6.29 -21.20 25.04
C ASP A 1007 5.96 -21.66 23.61
N GLN A 1008 5.46 -20.76 22.75
CA GLN A 1008 5.33 -21.00 21.32
C GLN A 1008 5.52 -19.72 20.50
N VAL A 1009 6.58 -19.66 19.69
CA VAL A 1009 6.51 -18.85 18.47
C VAL A 1009 5.75 -19.67 17.42
N ARG A 1010 4.49 -19.32 17.22
CA ARG A 1010 3.84 -19.59 15.93
C ARG A 1010 4.61 -18.80 14.87
N LEU A 1011 5.61 -19.45 14.26
CA LEU A 1011 6.05 -19.13 12.89
C LEU A 1011 4.77 -18.89 12.09
N GLN A 1012 4.57 -17.70 11.51
CA GLN A 1012 3.24 -17.20 11.14
C GLN A 1012 2.53 -18.04 10.07
N THR A 1013 1.96 -19.16 10.49
CA THR A 1013 0.96 -19.95 9.79
C THR A 1013 -0.25 -19.05 9.63
N SER A 1014 -0.54 -18.67 8.39
CA SER A 1014 -1.72 -17.88 8.08
C SER A 1014 -2.97 -18.64 8.51
N THR A 1015 -3.94 -17.91 9.07
CA THR A 1015 -5.24 -18.45 9.45
C THR A 1015 -6.33 -17.75 8.66
N MET A 1016 -7.45 -18.42 8.43
CA MET A 1016 -8.64 -17.79 7.88
C MET A 1016 -9.74 -17.86 8.91
N THR A 1017 -10.20 -16.68 9.33
CA THR A 1017 -11.38 -16.52 10.16
C THR A 1017 -12.60 -16.42 9.27
N ILE A 1018 -13.53 -17.37 9.45
CA ILE A 1018 -14.84 -17.38 8.79
C ILE A 1018 -15.85 -16.97 9.86
N PRO A 1019 -16.42 -15.75 9.80
CA PRO A 1019 -17.45 -15.34 10.75
C PRO A 1019 -18.69 -16.24 10.64
N GLU A 1020 -19.13 -16.76 11.77
CA GLU A 1020 -20.31 -17.63 11.93
C GLU A 1020 -21.03 -17.23 13.24
N GLU A 1021 -22.33 -17.50 13.35
CA GLU A 1021 -23.06 -17.34 14.61
C GLU A 1021 -23.24 -18.71 15.31
N PRO A 1022 -23.10 -18.79 16.65
CA PRO A 1022 -22.79 -17.70 17.58
C PRO A 1022 -21.29 -17.36 17.66
N ILE A 1023 -20.41 -18.17 17.06
CA ILE A 1023 -18.98 -17.93 17.01
C ILE A 1023 -18.37 -18.38 15.67
N ARG A 1024 -17.37 -17.62 15.20
CA ARG A 1024 -16.53 -17.89 14.02
C ARG A 1024 -15.94 -19.31 13.98
N ARG A 1025 -15.68 -19.80 12.77
CA ARG A 1025 -14.77 -20.92 12.48
C ARG A 1025 -13.38 -20.36 12.14
N ARG A 1026 -12.30 -21.07 12.48
CA ARG A 1026 -10.94 -20.73 12.04
C ARG A 1026 -10.29 -21.91 11.33
N LEU A 1027 -9.66 -21.62 10.19
CA LEU A 1027 -8.80 -22.54 9.47
C LEU A 1027 -7.35 -22.16 9.80
N HIS A 1028 -6.52 -23.14 10.15
CA HIS A 1028 -5.13 -22.92 10.58
C HIS A 1028 -4.14 -23.55 9.61
N GLU A 1029 -2.88 -23.12 9.68
CA GLU A 1029 -1.78 -23.67 8.86
C GLU A 1029 -2.05 -23.62 7.34
N ILE A 1030 -2.68 -22.54 6.85
CA ILE A 1030 -3.02 -22.36 5.44
C ILE A 1030 -1.75 -22.45 4.57
N PRO A 1031 -1.65 -23.43 3.66
CA PRO A 1031 -0.52 -23.58 2.75
C PRO A 1031 -0.44 -22.48 1.69
N ARG A 1032 0.67 -22.46 0.96
CA ARG A 1032 0.83 -21.64 -0.24
C ARG A 1032 0.33 -22.37 -1.49
N PHE A 1033 -0.95 -22.21 -1.81
CA PHE A 1033 -1.55 -22.83 -2.99
C PHE A 1033 -1.06 -22.20 -4.31
N VAL A 1034 -0.75 -20.90 -4.34
CA VAL A 1034 -0.25 -20.22 -5.53
C VAL A 1034 1.26 -19.93 -5.42
N ASN A 1035 2.03 -20.37 -6.41
CA ASN A 1035 3.49 -20.24 -6.43
C ASN A 1035 3.93 -19.45 -7.67
N VAL A 1036 4.80 -18.46 -7.50
CA VAL A 1036 5.27 -17.62 -8.63
C VAL A 1036 6.39 -18.33 -9.37
N LYS A 1037 6.26 -18.45 -10.69
CA LYS A 1037 7.21 -19.10 -11.61
C LYS A 1037 7.78 -18.17 -12.67
N GLY A 1038 7.34 -16.92 -12.68
CA GLY A 1038 7.89 -15.88 -13.54
C GLY A 1038 7.21 -14.56 -13.32
N GLY A 1039 7.86 -13.48 -13.76
CA GLY A 1039 7.26 -12.16 -13.72
C GLY A 1039 8.07 -11.10 -14.44
N ALA A 1040 7.39 -10.02 -14.83
CA ALA A 1040 8.01 -8.85 -15.43
C ALA A 1040 7.16 -7.60 -15.19
N TYR A 1041 7.81 -6.45 -15.10
CA TYR A 1041 7.17 -5.15 -15.27
C TYR A 1041 7.52 -4.62 -16.65
N LEU A 1042 6.50 -4.34 -17.44
CA LEU A 1042 6.62 -3.86 -18.81
C LEU A 1042 5.81 -2.57 -18.99
N PHE A 1043 6.09 -1.86 -20.08
CA PHE A 1043 5.32 -0.75 -20.58
C PHE A 1043 4.63 -1.20 -21.87
N ILE A 1044 3.32 -1.01 -21.97
CA ILE A 1044 2.56 -1.11 -23.22
C ILE A 1044 2.52 0.29 -23.82
N PRO A 1045 3.40 0.62 -24.78
CA PRO A 1045 3.38 1.92 -25.46
C PRO A 1045 2.15 2.12 -26.33
N SER A 1046 1.81 3.38 -26.58
CA SER A 1046 0.91 3.79 -27.65
C SER A 1046 1.50 3.50 -29.03
N ILE A 1047 0.66 3.49 -30.07
CA ILE A 1047 1.09 3.28 -31.45
C ILE A 1047 2.03 4.41 -31.90
N ALA A 1048 1.83 5.65 -31.43
CA ALA A 1048 2.74 6.76 -31.61
C ALA A 1048 4.11 6.53 -30.94
N ALA A 1049 4.14 6.08 -29.68
CA ALA A 1049 5.38 5.78 -28.96
C ALA A 1049 6.17 4.63 -29.62
N LEU A 1050 5.50 3.59 -30.13
CA LEU A 1050 6.15 2.53 -30.91
C LEU A 1050 6.83 3.06 -32.18
N LYS A 1051 6.16 3.96 -32.91
CA LYS A 1051 6.73 4.61 -34.11
C LYS A 1051 7.92 5.50 -33.76
N TYR A 1052 7.86 6.20 -32.62
CA TYR A 1052 8.97 6.99 -32.10
C TYR A 1052 10.19 6.11 -31.80
N PHE A 1053 10.03 5.01 -31.05
CA PHE A 1053 11.14 4.09 -30.77
C PHE A 1053 11.77 3.49 -32.04
N ALA A 1054 10.95 3.15 -33.04
CA ALA A 1054 11.42 2.64 -34.32
C ALA A 1054 12.17 3.67 -35.19
N GLN A 1055 12.12 4.97 -34.83
CA GLN A 1055 12.79 6.08 -35.53
C GLN A 1055 13.96 6.68 -34.74
N LEU A 1056 14.24 6.21 -33.53
CA LEU A 1056 15.33 6.73 -32.71
C LEU A 1056 16.70 6.47 -33.37
N PRO A 1057 17.59 7.47 -33.44
CA PRO A 1057 18.96 7.25 -33.91
C PRO A 1057 19.72 6.27 -32.98
N PRO A 1058 20.79 5.63 -33.44
CA PRO A 1058 21.67 4.87 -32.55
C PRO A 1058 22.30 5.80 -31.50
N LYS A 1059 22.37 5.33 -30.24
CA LYS A 1059 23.16 6.03 -29.20
C LYS A 1059 24.62 6.17 -29.67
N PRO A 1060 25.25 7.36 -29.55
CA PRO A 1060 26.68 7.48 -29.77
C PRO A 1060 27.43 6.58 -28.75
N PRO A 1061 28.61 6.05 -29.10
CA PRO A 1061 29.40 5.25 -28.17
C PRO A 1061 29.71 6.07 -26.91
N GLN A 1062 29.44 5.50 -25.73
CA GLN A 1062 29.86 6.09 -24.47
C GLN A 1062 31.39 6.13 -24.42
N VAL A 1063 31.94 7.28 -24.04
CA VAL A 1063 33.39 7.61 -24.02
C VAL A 1063 33.95 7.41 -22.63
#